data_AF-A0A1V8U1H3-F1
#
_entry.id   AF-A0A1V8U1H3-F1
#
_cell.length_a   1.000
_cell.length_b   1.000
_cell.length_c   1.000
_cell.angle_alpha   90.00
_cell.angle_beta   90.00
_cell.angle_gamma   90.00
#
_symmetry.space_group_name_H-M   'P 1'
#
loop_
_entity.id
_entity.type
_entity.pdbx_description
1 polymer ?
#
loop_
_entity_poly.entity_id
_entity_poly.type
_entity_poly.pdbx_seq_one_letter_code
_entity_poly.pdbx_strand_id
1 'polypeptide(L)'
;MKSFATSAALALCALLTTTAAQSSIGGASCSPTLTAKNAAPSVADGYVTRLVANGLTKPRGIKFDSQGALLVVESGVGITALSLVDAGQSCLSVGSKRTVISDPDLNHGIEVSSNGSTLYASSSDVLYSWEYSPQSQTNTSEPMVLINQMAGTDHTTRTLVLSKHVPGMIVVARGSTSNLDLQAEDLGSGISQVKAFNLNNMTEPYTYTNDGLLLGWGLRNEVGIAEEPITGGIYGVENSVDELERSGQDIHQDNPGEELNFLGYLNGTATPGQGGQGVNYGYPSCFSAWNAADVPDFTGQTGQQFAIGNQNSTVNDTICASLQAPRLVFQAHMAPLDVLFNEQGTAAWVTFHGSWDRTDPVGYKLSVIEFANGEPVQPSNSTTAAIDIVSNADNSKCPGGCFRPVGLAWDSQGRLFMSSDATGEIFVVLRADGNSTQTVGSNATGTLPDQAASSSGTGTAASGSATPSSVASVGGMSALAVLFGGLAFAFIAFSNIPIEIHQHIASYFEKDQDIGNYRLLCRATNDAIDADGNSFWRARFLAIFEKPSFAHSGLRLTDNKQYRDLYKKRREILMFGLKKMGFKFGDTNREKKCLDLMLVLIKEACADTKNGDKETTYASKNLELIQTFSKKHGLLANYRGRVPSGRGPEHAFLAIKCALGPTLFGLEDPLCNDHFGFDEAQQMAYMPAIHMPIFGGSNGQTINMPWLNAQLTFWRYHFLHQHDGLLQNDFKALEACDRPRYWNTQLTQDPAPKALGRHWKGSYAFVDRDVIARIRNGHGREYHILDEMSGEQTPEPFQHICLEPRNPCDTVWPQEFEQHLKSLTPPVRKARTRAQKQGTYDGPELQSLRFDGEGYDASEDFMASGWLNQLPEQEGIPGWQRMTMMKYFVDEDTGIIDHEALWAYEGVVLPGDMMMVGRWWCPSDGDGASMYSGPFILWDVEGAKYEDGLPR
;
A
#
# COMPACT_ATOMS: atom_id res chain seq x y z
N MET A 1 -47.18 3.59 -84.29
CA MET A 1 -48.35 4.50 -84.45
C MET A 1 -48.66 5.02 -83.04
N LYS A 2 -48.78 6.34 -82.80
CA LYS A 2 -50.06 7.10 -82.70
C LYS A 2 -51.12 6.36 -81.85
N SER A 3 -51.73 6.92 -80.80
CA SER A 3 -51.68 8.31 -80.28
C SER A 3 -52.18 8.44 -78.82
N PHE A 4 -51.97 9.63 -78.22
CA PHE A 4 -52.75 10.37 -77.19
C PHE A 4 -54.26 10.01 -77.07
N ALA A 5 -55.06 10.29 -76.02
CA ALA A 5 -55.02 11.18 -74.83
C ALA A 5 -56.23 10.84 -73.89
N THR A 6 -56.54 11.37 -72.68
CA THR A 6 -55.88 12.07 -71.53
C THR A 6 -56.94 12.27 -70.39
N SER A 7 -56.53 12.45 -69.11
CA SER A 7 -57.30 13.12 -68.02
C SER A 7 -58.52 12.36 -67.40
N ALA A 8 -58.94 12.52 -66.13
CA ALA A 8 -58.35 13.20 -64.95
C ALA A 8 -58.96 12.70 -63.59
N ALA A 9 -58.22 12.96 -62.49
CA ALA A 9 -58.65 13.33 -61.13
C ALA A 9 -59.60 12.45 -60.24
N LEU A 10 -59.06 12.10 -59.04
CA LEU A 10 -59.72 11.91 -57.72
C LEU A 10 -60.76 10.76 -57.53
N ALA A 11 -60.87 10.09 -56.36
CA ALA A 11 -60.10 10.14 -55.10
C ALA A 11 -60.23 8.86 -54.23
N LEU A 12 -59.32 8.77 -53.24
CA LEU A 12 -59.39 8.05 -51.95
C LEU A 12 -59.36 6.49 -51.85
N CYS A 13 -58.25 6.01 -51.27
CA CYS A 13 -58.11 4.97 -50.24
C CYS A 13 -58.82 3.61 -50.35
N ALA A 14 -58.01 2.57 -50.64
CA ALA A 14 -57.79 1.47 -49.70
C ALA A 14 -56.39 0.83 -49.93
N LEU A 15 -55.87 0.09 -48.95
CA LEU A 15 -54.53 -0.50 -48.95
C LEU A 15 -54.34 -1.52 -50.10
N LEU A 16 -53.16 -1.50 -50.73
CA LEU A 16 -52.51 -2.73 -51.21
C LEU A 16 -50.99 -2.54 -51.36
N THR A 17 -50.26 -3.55 -50.89
CA THR A 17 -48.81 -3.70 -50.78
C THR A 17 -47.98 -3.23 -51.98
N THR A 18 -46.91 -2.48 -51.72
CA THR A 18 -45.71 -2.44 -52.56
C THR A 18 -44.50 -2.92 -51.76
N THR A 19 -43.66 -3.76 -52.37
CA THR A 19 -42.44 -4.28 -51.75
C THR A 19 -41.35 -3.21 -51.76
N ALA A 20 -41.27 -2.40 -50.71
CA ALA A 20 -40.08 -1.60 -50.44
C ALA A 20 -38.88 -2.53 -50.21
N ALA A 21 -37.74 -2.23 -50.83
CA ALA A 21 -36.53 -3.01 -50.62
C ALA A 21 -36.11 -2.91 -49.14
N GLN A 22 -35.86 -4.05 -48.50
CA GLN A 22 -35.13 -4.08 -47.23
C GLN A 22 -33.69 -3.67 -47.51
N SER A 23 -33.41 -2.37 -47.43
CA SER A 23 -32.06 -1.85 -47.21
C SER A 23 -31.63 -2.27 -45.81
N SER A 24 -31.18 -3.51 -45.67
CA SER A 24 -30.47 -3.98 -44.50
C SER A 24 -29.26 -3.09 -44.31
N ILE A 25 -29.31 -2.19 -43.33
CA ILE A 25 -28.13 -1.45 -42.88
C ILE A 25 -27.21 -2.50 -42.25
N GLY A 26 -26.32 -3.05 -43.06
CA GLY A 26 -25.30 -3.97 -42.61
C GLY A 26 -24.41 -3.21 -41.62
N GLY A 27 -24.55 -3.53 -40.34
CA GLY A 27 -23.75 -2.90 -39.29
C GLY A 27 -22.27 -3.15 -39.58
N ALA A 28 -21.54 -2.10 -39.91
CA ALA A 28 -20.09 -2.13 -39.98
C ALA A 28 -19.60 -2.32 -38.54
N SER A 29 -19.33 -3.57 -38.15
CA SER A 29 -18.99 -3.92 -36.78
C SER A 29 -17.72 -3.18 -36.36
N CYS A 30 -17.88 -2.28 -35.39
CA CYS A 30 -16.78 -1.57 -34.74
C CYS A 30 -15.76 -2.60 -34.26
N SER A 31 -14.65 -2.74 -34.97
CA SER A 31 -13.66 -3.81 -34.73
C SER A 31 -12.79 -3.38 -33.55
N PRO A 32 -12.75 -4.11 -32.43
CA PRO A 32 -12.00 -3.67 -31.25
C PRO A 32 -10.50 -3.67 -31.52
N THR A 33 -9.92 -2.49 -31.76
CA THR A 33 -8.46 -2.31 -31.85
C THR A 33 -7.81 -2.43 -30.47
N LEU A 34 -8.58 -2.17 -29.40
CA LEU A 34 -8.17 -2.31 -28.01
C LEU A 34 -8.84 -3.53 -27.36
N THR A 35 -8.09 -4.27 -26.56
CA THR A 35 -8.58 -5.35 -25.70
C THR A 35 -8.64 -4.84 -24.26
N ALA A 36 -9.76 -5.09 -23.58
CA ALA A 36 -9.91 -4.77 -22.16
C ALA A 36 -9.07 -5.71 -21.27
N LYS A 37 -8.63 -5.20 -20.12
CA LYS A 37 -7.83 -5.95 -19.13
C LYS A 37 -8.60 -7.12 -18.50
N ASN A 38 -9.92 -7.00 -18.42
CA ASN A 38 -10.82 -7.89 -17.69
C ASN A 38 -11.91 -8.49 -18.60
N ALA A 39 -12.84 -9.24 -18.00
CA ALA A 39 -14.06 -9.68 -18.70
C ALA A 39 -14.90 -8.48 -19.19
N ALA A 40 -15.70 -8.69 -20.23
CA ALA A 40 -16.60 -7.66 -20.74
C ALA A 40 -17.62 -7.25 -19.65
N PRO A 41 -17.92 -5.94 -19.49
CA PRO A 41 -18.97 -5.48 -18.58
C PRO A 41 -20.34 -6.08 -18.91
N SER A 42 -21.16 -6.28 -17.89
CA SER A 42 -22.62 -6.34 -18.05
C SER A 42 -23.14 -4.93 -18.33
N VAL A 43 -24.16 -4.81 -19.17
CA VAL A 43 -24.71 -3.53 -19.63
C VAL A 43 -26.23 -3.66 -19.67
N ALA A 44 -26.94 -2.64 -19.18
CA ALA A 44 -28.39 -2.62 -19.12
C ALA A 44 -29.05 -2.48 -20.51
N ASP A 45 -30.29 -2.93 -20.63
CA ASP A 45 -31.06 -2.87 -21.87
C ASP A 45 -31.11 -1.44 -22.47
N GLY A 46 -30.83 -1.36 -23.77
CA GLY A 46 -30.80 -0.08 -24.49
C GLY A 46 -29.48 0.70 -24.35
N TYR A 47 -28.44 0.16 -23.73
CA TYR A 47 -27.10 0.76 -23.65
C TYR A 47 -26.02 -0.10 -24.30
N VAL A 48 -24.87 0.52 -24.60
CA VAL A 48 -23.63 -0.12 -25.08
C VAL A 48 -22.45 0.59 -24.43
N THR A 49 -21.46 -0.15 -23.91
CA THR A 49 -20.16 0.42 -23.53
C THR A 49 -19.04 -0.03 -24.47
N ARG A 50 -18.01 0.81 -24.62
CA ARG A 50 -16.79 0.51 -25.41
C ARG A 50 -15.55 1.05 -24.71
N LEU A 51 -14.43 0.36 -24.85
CA LEU A 51 -13.11 0.82 -24.40
C LEU A 51 -12.57 1.87 -25.40
N VAL A 52 -12.14 3.02 -24.90
CA VAL A 52 -11.61 4.15 -25.70
C VAL A 52 -10.10 4.29 -25.57
N ALA A 53 -9.58 4.09 -24.36
CA ALA A 53 -8.16 4.15 -24.04
C ALA A 53 -7.79 3.10 -22.99
N ASN A 54 -6.56 2.60 -23.02
CA ASN A 54 -5.98 1.76 -21.98
C ASN A 54 -4.49 2.09 -21.76
N GLY A 55 -3.87 1.52 -20.74
CA GLY A 55 -2.46 1.77 -20.41
C GLY A 55 -2.19 3.12 -19.74
N LEU A 56 -3.20 3.71 -19.09
CA LEU A 56 -3.05 4.92 -18.28
C LEU A 56 -2.62 4.59 -16.84
N THR A 57 -1.84 5.45 -16.21
CA THR A 57 -1.42 5.30 -14.80
C THR A 57 -2.51 5.86 -13.89
N LYS A 58 -3.29 4.98 -13.23
CA LYS A 58 -4.36 5.36 -12.28
C LYS A 58 -5.21 6.58 -12.77
N PRO A 59 -5.93 6.48 -13.90
CA PRO A 59 -6.81 7.56 -14.37
C PRO A 59 -7.95 7.81 -13.36
N ARG A 60 -8.00 9.02 -12.79
CA ARG A 60 -8.97 9.45 -11.77
C ARG A 60 -9.99 10.42 -12.39
N GLY A 61 -10.02 11.70 -11.99
CA GLY A 61 -10.94 12.69 -12.57
C GLY A 61 -10.67 12.95 -14.06
N ILE A 62 -11.74 13.25 -14.81
CA ILE A 62 -11.71 13.49 -16.25
C ILE A 62 -12.60 14.67 -16.65
N LYS A 63 -12.19 15.48 -17.63
CA LYS A 63 -12.98 16.59 -18.21
C LYS A 63 -12.67 16.75 -19.70
N PHE A 64 -13.63 17.17 -20.51
CA PHE A 64 -13.36 17.56 -21.91
C PHE A 64 -12.95 19.03 -22.01
N ASP A 65 -11.98 19.34 -22.86
CA ASP A 65 -11.68 20.72 -23.23
C ASP A 65 -12.57 21.25 -24.36
N SER A 66 -12.46 22.56 -24.65
CA SER A 66 -13.27 23.23 -25.68
C SER A 66 -12.90 22.86 -27.12
N GLN A 67 -11.95 21.94 -27.35
CA GLN A 67 -11.63 21.36 -28.66
C GLN A 67 -11.97 19.86 -28.74
N GLY A 68 -12.49 19.27 -27.66
CA GLY A 68 -12.91 17.87 -27.60
C GLY A 68 -11.80 16.88 -27.24
N ALA A 69 -10.67 17.35 -26.69
CA ALA A 69 -9.70 16.45 -26.05
C ALA A 69 -10.17 16.08 -24.65
N LEU A 70 -9.98 14.81 -24.26
CA LEU A 70 -10.27 14.35 -22.91
C LEU A 70 -9.04 14.57 -22.03
N LEU A 71 -9.14 15.48 -21.06
CA LEU A 71 -8.16 15.66 -19.99
C LEU A 71 -8.38 14.58 -18.92
N VAL A 72 -7.30 13.98 -18.45
CA VAL A 72 -7.28 12.89 -17.47
C VAL A 72 -6.22 13.16 -16.41
N VAL A 73 -6.60 13.10 -15.12
CA VAL A 73 -5.62 13.01 -14.02
C VAL A 73 -5.11 11.59 -13.94
N GLU A 74 -3.86 11.37 -14.29
CA GLU A 74 -3.13 10.12 -14.07
C GLU A 74 -2.34 10.25 -12.76
N SER A 75 -2.89 9.70 -11.67
CA SER A 75 -2.32 9.86 -10.32
C SER A 75 -0.91 9.26 -10.23
N GLY A 76 0.07 10.07 -9.81
CA GLY A 76 1.49 9.75 -9.88
C GLY A 76 2.18 10.12 -11.20
N VAL A 77 1.52 10.88 -12.08
CA VAL A 77 2.06 11.40 -13.36
C VAL A 77 1.66 12.85 -13.62
N GLY A 78 0.41 13.22 -13.35
CA GLY A 78 -0.14 14.55 -13.60
C GLY A 78 -1.34 14.51 -14.54
N ILE A 79 -1.47 15.52 -15.41
CA ILE A 79 -2.62 15.66 -16.32
C ILE A 79 -2.20 15.35 -17.74
N THR A 80 -2.92 14.46 -18.42
CA THR A 80 -2.71 14.18 -19.86
C THR A 80 -3.97 14.46 -20.67
N ALA A 81 -3.77 15.00 -21.87
CA ALA A 81 -4.80 15.21 -22.88
C ALA A 81 -4.80 14.04 -23.88
N LEU A 82 -5.97 13.48 -24.12
CA LEU A 82 -6.23 12.45 -25.11
C LEU A 82 -7.06 13.04 -26.26
N SER A 83 -6.42 13.27 -27.42
CA SER A 83 -7.14 13.65 -28.63
C SER A 83 -7.89 12.44 -29.17
N LEU A 84 -9.23 12.49 -29.15
CA LEU A 84 -10.06 11.37 -29.61
C LEU A 84 -10.36 11.47 -31.11
N VAL A 85 -10.35 10.33 -31.79
CA VAL A 85 -10.73 10.17 -33.20
C VAL A 85 -11.95 9.25 -33.25
N ASP A 86 -13.05 9.74 -33.83
CA ASP A 86 -14.25 8.96 -34.10
C ASP A 86 -14.26 8.48 -35.55
N ALA A 87 -14.19 7.16 -35.76
CA ALA A 87 -14.29 6.54 -37.08
C ALA A 87 -15.74 6.43 -37.59
N GLY A 88 -16.71 7.01 -36.89
CA GLY A 88 -18.14 6.92 -37.15
C GLY A 88 -18.82 5.90 -36.24
N GLN A 89 -20.13 6.06 -36.02
CA GLN A 89 -20.93 5.23 -35.10
C GLN A 89 -20.35 5.15 -33.67
N SER A 90 -19.68 6.21 -33.20
CA SER A 90 -18.93 6.27 -31.93
C SER A 90 -17.84 5.19 -31.82
N CYS A 91 -17.14 4.92 -32.92
CA CYS A 91 -15.92 4.11 -32.93
C CYS A 91 -14.74 4.99 -32.54
N LEU A 92 -14.66 5.29 -31.24
CA LEU A 92 -13.65 6.18 -30.65
C LEU A 92 -12.31 5.47 -30.42
N SER A 93 -11.24 6.22 -30.60
CA SER A 93 -9.85 5.79 -30.34
C SER A 93 -8.98 7.00 -29.99
N VAL A 94 -7.88 6.79 -29.26
CA VAL A 94 -6.90 7.85 -28.99
C VAL A 94 -6.03 8.07 -30.22
N GLY A 95 -6.14 9.24 -30.86
CA GLY A 95 -5.29 9.68 -31.96
C GLY A 95 -3.95 10.26 -31.48
N SER A 96 -3.92 10.88 -30.30
CA SER A 96 -2.68 11.27 -29.62
C SER A 96 -2.89 11.40 -28.10
N LYS A 97 -1.81 11.13 -27.33
CA LYS A 97 -1.70 11.42 -25.90
C LYS A 97 -0.62 12.47 -25.70
N ARG A 98 -0.86 13.46 -24.85
CA ARG A 98 0.08 14.55 -24.50
C ARG A 98 0.02 14.84 -23.01
N THR A 99 1.16 14.95 -22.33
CA THR A 99 1.20 15.49 -20.96
C THR A 99 0.98 16.99 -21.00
N VAL A 100 0.01 17.49 -20.24
CA VAL A 100 -0.35 18.91 -20.10
C VAL A 100 0.34 19.50 -18.87
N ILE A 101 0.24 18.78 -17.73
CA ILE A 101 0.93 19.06 -16.47
C ILE A 101 1.68 17.78 -16.07
N SER A 102 2.96 17.92 -15.70
CA SER A 102 3.83 16.82 -15.29
C SER A 102 4.14 16.94 -13.80
N ASP A 103 3.17 16.56 -12.98
CA ASP A 103 3.17 16.73 -11.52
C ASP A 103 2.62 15.44 -10.88
N PRO A 104 3.44 14.66 -10.16
CA PRO A 104 3.01 13.37 -9.62
C PRO A 104 2.06 13.51 -8.42
N ASP A 105 2.01 14.67 -7.76
CA ASP A 105 1.26 14.88 -6.52
C ASP A 105 -0.23 15.15 -6.81
N LEU A 106 -0.57 15.53 -8.05
CA LEU A 106 -1.95 15.63 -8.52
C LEU A 106 -2.63 14.25 -8.52
N ASN A 107 -3.68 14.10 -7.69
CA ASN A 107 -4.17 12.78 -7.32
C ASN A 107 -5.62 12.47 -7.70
N HIS A 108 -6.48 13.46 -7.94
CA HIS A 108 -7.88 13.19 -8.31
C HIS A 108 -8.60 14.37 -8.98
N GLY A 109 -8.64 15.54 -8.34
CA GLY A 109 -9.51 16.65 -8.76
C GLY A 109 -9.00 17.36 -10.01
N ILE A 110 -9.93 17.67 -10.92
CA ILE A 110 -9.66 18.43 -12.14
C ILE A 110 -10.90 19.21 -12.58
N GLU A 111 -10.74 20.47 -12.96
CA GLU A 111 -11.79 21.29 -13.56
C GLU A 111 -11.24 22.21 -14.65
N VAL A 112 -12.13 22.69 -15.53
CA VAL A 112 -11.78 23.61 -16.63
C VAL A 112 -12.72 24.80 -16.63
N SER A 113 -12.18 26.02 -16.77
CA SER A 113 -12.98 27.25 -16.84
C SER A 113 -13.98 27.23 -18.00
N SER A 114 -15.11 27.95 -17.85
CA SER A 114 -16.18 27.99 -18.84
C SER A 114 -15.79 28.57 -20.21
N ASN A 115 -14.67 29.30 -20.29
CA ASN A 115 -14.06 29.79 -21.54
C ASN A 115 -12.96 28.85 -22.08
N GLY A 116 -12.59 27.80 -21.34
CA GLY A 116 -11.55 26.83 -21.69
C GLY A 116 -10.10 27.30 -21.53
N SER A 117 -9.85 28.50 -20.99
CA SER A 117 -8.49 29.08 -20.91
C SER A 117 -7.73 28.78 -19.62
N THR A 118 -8.37 28.15 -18.64
CA THR A 118 -7.79 27.91 -17.31
C THR A 118 -8.09 26.50 -16.85
N LEU A 119 -7.04 25.78 -16.48
CA LEU A 119 -7.08 24.42 -15.97
C LEU A 119 -6.85 24.46 -14.46
N TYR A 120 -7.67 23.72 -13.71
CA TYR A 120 -7.60 23.61 -12.25
C TYR A 120 -7.37 22.14 -11.89
N ALA A 121 -6.49 21.87 -10.93
CA ALA A 121 -6.30 20.51 -10.39
C ALA A 121 -5.70 20.55 -8.99
N SER A 122 -5.82 19.43 -8.28
CA SER A 122 -5.47 19.34 -6.87
C SER A 122 -4.52 18.18 -6.52
N SER A 123 -3.60 18.47 -5.61
CA SER A 123 -2.88 17.47 -4.82
C SER A 123 -3.66 17.16 -3.53
N SER A 124 -3.03 16.50 -2.55
CA SER A 124 -3.62 16.29 -1.22
C SER A 124 -3.71 17.57 -0.37
N ASP A 125 -2.84 18.55 -0.61
CA ASP A 125 -2.78 19.79 0.16
C ASP A 125 -3.25 21.04 -0.60
N VAL A 126 -3.05 21.08 -1.92
CA VAL A 126 -3.13 22.33 -2.68
C VAL A 126 -4.06 22.20 -3.90
N LEU A 127 -4.91 23.22 -4.08
CA LEU A 127 -5.57 23.53 -5.34
C LEU A 127 -4.69 24.49 -6.13
N TYR A 128 -4.33 24.09 -7.35
CA TYR A 128 -3.60 24.90 -8.32
C TYR A 128 -4.49 25.34 -9.49
N SER A 129 -4.03 26.35 -10.21
CA SER A 129 -4.50 26.64 -11.56
C SER A 129 -3.37 27.04 -12.50
N TRP A 130 -3.64 26.90 -13.80
CA TRP A 130 -2.73 27.21 -14.90
C TRP A 130 -3.49 27.86 -16.04
N GLU A 131 -2.84 28.76 -16.79
CA GLU A 131 -3.30 29.09 -18.14
C GLU A 131 -3.19 27.85 -19.04
N TYR A 132 -4.25 27.56 -19.80
CA TYR A 132 -4.33 26.41 -20.68
C TYR A 132 -4.75 26.82 -22.09
N SER A 133 -4.08 26.26 -23.11
CA SER A 133 -4.51 26.38 -24.50
C SER A 133 -5.07 25.05 -25.02
N PRO A 134 -6.40 24.94 -25.17
CA PRO A 134 -7.05 23.79 -25.82
C PRO A 134 -6.55 23.53 -27.25
N GLN A 135 -6.15 24.58 -27.98
CA GLN A 135 -5.72 24.47 -29.38
C GLN A 135 -4.35 23.79 -29.53
N SER A 136 -3.48 23.90 -28.52
CA SER A 136 -2.19 23.21 -28.47
C SER A 136 -2.12 22.10 -27.42
N GLN A 137 -3.14 21.92 -26.59
CA GLN A 137 -3.18 20.97 -25.47
C GLN A 137 -1.97 21.12 -24.54
N THR A 138 -1.68 22.35 -24.13
CA THR A 138 -0.54 22.70 -23.27
C THR A 138 -0.91 23.72 -22.22
N ASN A 139 -0.32 23.57 -21.04
CA ASN A 139 -0.13 24.66 -20.09
C ASN A 139 0.68 25.81 -20.75
N THR A 140 0.38 27.07 -20.40
CA THR A 140 1.12 28.27 -20.82
C THR A 140 1.64 29.14 -19.67
N SER A 141 1.43 28.76 -18.41
CA SER A 141 1.91 29.50 -17.22
C SER A 141 2.65 28.61 -16.21
N GLU A 142 3.27 29.24 -15.22
CA GLU A 142 3.61 28.57 -13.95
C GLU A 142 2.33 28.26 -13.14
N PRO A 143 2.35 27.30 -12.19
CA PRO A 143 1.23 27.05 -11.29
C PRO A 143 0.92 28.26 -10.39
N MET A 144 -0.36 28.64 -10.30
CA MET A 144 -0.87 29.54 -9.26
C MET A 144 -1.56 28.74 -8.16
N VAL A 145 -1.12 28.90 -6.91
CA VAL A 145 -1.81 28.36 -5.73
C VAL A 145 -3.10 29.15 -5.47
N LEU A 146 -4.22 28.46 -5.31
CA LEU A 146 -5.53 29.07 -5.02
C LEU A 146 -6.02 28.77 -3.60
N ILE A 147 -5.86 27.53 -3.16
CA ILE A 147 -6.23 27.07 -1.81
C ILE A 147 -5.15 26.11 -1.32
N ASN A 148 -4.71 26.22 -0.08
CA ASN A 148 -3.75 25.31 0.58
C ASN A 148 -4.24 24.88 1.97
N GLN A 149 -3.39 24.16 2.74
CA GLN A 149 -3.74 23.60 4.06
C GLN A 149 -4.89 22.58 3.98
N MET A 150 -4.88 21.75 2.94
CA MET A 150 -5.79 20.60 2.80
C MET A 150 -5.12 19.26 3.16
N ALA A 151 -3.83 19.26 3.51
CA ALA A 151 -3.05 18.07 3.85
C ALA A 151 -3.75 17.16 4.88
N GLY A 152 -3.44 15.87 4.81
CA GLY A 152 -3.98 14.85 5.69
C GLY A 152 -3.62 13.45 5.20
N THR A 153 -3.58 12.50 6.12
CA THR A 153 -3.42 11.07 5.84
C THR A 153 -4.71 10.45 5.28
N ASP A 154 -4.65 9.17 4.93
CA ASP A 154 -5.79 8.34 4.46
C ASP A 154 -6.56 8.94 3.25
N HIS A 155 -7.64 9.69 3.48
CA HIS A 155 -8.45 10.31 2.42
C HIS A 155 -7.75 11.53 1.82
N THR A 156 -6.80 11.28 0.92
CA THR A 156 -5.92 12.27 0.29
C THR A 156 -6.53 13.03 -0.91
N THR A 157 -7.73 12.69 -1.37
CA THR A 157 -8.33 13.30 -2.58
C THR A 157 -9.05 14.62 -2.30
N ARG A 158 -8.89 15.62 -3.19
CA ARG A 158 -9.56 16.93 -3.08
C ARG A 158 -10.39 17.23 -4.33
N THR A 159 -11.66 16.83 -4.34
CA THR A 159 -12.55 16.99 -5.51
C THR A 159 -12.88 18.45 -5.77
N LEU A 160 -13.05 18.82 -7.04
CA LEU A 160 -13.26 20.18 -7.53
C LEU A 160 -14.53 20.26 -8.38
N VAL A 161 -15.36 21.28 -8.16
CA VAL A 161 -16.49 21.63 -9.05
C VAL A 161 -16.55 23.14 -9.27
N LEU A 162 -16.49 23.57 -10.53
CA LEU A 162 -16.73 24.97 -10.88
C LEU A 162 -18.22 25.23 -11.06
N SER A 163 -18.76 26.18 -10.30
CA SER A 163 -20.17 26.56 -10.38
C SER A 163 -20.49 27.24 -11.70
N LYS A 164 -21.57 26.78 -12.35
CA LYS A 164 -22.17 27.40 -13.54
C LYS A 164 -23.26 28.39 -13.14
N HIS A 165 -23.97 28.12 -12.04
CA HIS A 165 -25.00 29.02 -11.47
C HIS A 165 -24.42 30.24 -10.77
N VAL A 166 -23.22 30.14 -10.18
CA VAL A 166 -22.51 31.25 -9.50
C VAL A 166 -21.07 31.36 -10.03
N PRO A 167 -20.86 31.93 -11.24
CA PRO A 167 -19.57 31.91 -11.92
C PRO A 167 -18.40 32.48 -11.10
N GLY A 168 -17.35 31.67 -10.97
CA GLY A 168 -16.15 31.97 -10.18
C GLY A 168 -16.18 31.42 -8.75
N MET A 169 -17.28 30.80 -8.31
CA MET A 169 -17.26 29.89 -7.17
C MET A 169 -16.67 28.54 -7.57
N ILE A 170 -15.73 28.02 -6.78
CA ILE A 170 -15.28 26.63 -6.85
C ILE A 170 -15.63 25.91 -5.54
N VAL A 171 -16.21 24.71 -5.63
CA VAL A 171 -16.49 23.83 -4.49
C VAL A 171 -15.33 22.85 -4.35
N VAL A 172 -14.87 22.62 -3.12
CA VAL A 172 -13.75 21.72 -2.79
C VAL A 172 -14.08 20.86 -1.56
N ALA A 173 -13.91 19.54 -1.70
CA ALA A 173 -14.11 18.54 -0.65
C ALA A 173 -12.78 18.11 0.00
N ARG A 174 -12.79 17.87 1.32
CA ARG A 174 -11.67 17.34 2.11
C ARG A 174 -12.20 16.29 3.09
N GLY A 175 -11.81 15.03 2.90
CA GLY A 175 -12.17 13.92 3.77
C GLY A 175 -11.41 13.89 5.11
N SER A 176 -11.58 12.78 5.82
CA SER A 176 -11.01 12.43 7.13
C SER A 176 -9.57 11.93 7.04
N THR A 177 -8.77 12.11 8.10
CA THR A 177 -7.37 11.69 8.16
C THR A 177 -7.18 10.22 8.57
N SER A 178 -8.26 9.55 9.01
CA SER A 178 -8.33 8.11 9.28
C SER A 178 -9.78 7.62 9.16
N ASN A 179 -10.02 6.31 9.30
CA ASN A 179 -11.38 5.73 9.24
C ASN A 179 -12.39 6.41 10.20
N LEU A 180 -11.99 6.61 11.47
CA LEU A 180 -12.79 7.24 12.53
C LEU A 180 -12.00 8.41 13.15
N ASP A 181 -12.12 9.57 12.52
CA ASP A 181 -11.37 10.78 12.85
C ASP A 181 -12.17 11.70 13.77
N LEU A 182 -11.82 11.71 15.06
CA LEU A 182 -12.44 12.58 16.06
C LEU A 182 -12.14 14.08 15.85
N GLN A 183 -11.18 14.46 15.00
CA GLN A 183 -10.96 15.87 14.65
C GLN A 183 -12.09 16.43 13.77
N ALA A 184 -12.87 15.57 13.12
CA ALA A 184 -14.08 15.98 12.40
C ALA A 184 -15.21 16.48 13.33
N GLU A 185 -15.14 16.23 14.65
CA GLU A 185 -16.05 16.85 15.63
C GLU A 185 -15.72 18.34 15.88
N ASP A 186 -14.50 18.78 15.56
CA ASP A 186 -14.17 20.21 15.52
C ASP A 186 -14.32 20.77 14.09
N LEU A 187 -15.33 21.63 13.92
CA LEU A 187 -15.56 22.39 12.69
C LEU A 187 -14.33 23.24 12.30
N GLY A 188 -13.50 23.65 13.27
CA GLY A 188 -12.25 24.38 13.06
C GLY A 188 -11.11 23.58 12.44
N SER A 189 -11.17 22.23 12.40
CA SER A 189 -10.14 21.39 11.77
C SER A 189 -10.09 21.50 10.24
N GLY A 190 -11.21 21.87 9.63
CA GLY A 190 -11.41 21.77 8.18
C GLY A 190 -11.46 20.33 7.66
N ILE A 191 -11.53 19.31 8.51
CA ILE A 191 -11.49 17.89 8.17
C ILE A 191 -12.92 17.35 8.01
N SER A 192 -13.14 16.46 7.03
CA SER A 192 -14.47 15.90 6.73
C SER A 192 -15.52 16.99 6.41
N GLN A 193 -15.18 17.85 5.45
CA GLN A 193 -15.97 19.02 5.06
C GLN A 193 -16.03 19.20 3.54
N VAL A 194 -17.03 19.96 3.10
CA VAL A 194 -17.11 20.53 1.76
C VAL A 194 -17.30 22.04 1.88
N LYS A 195 -16.46 22.81 1.19
CA LYS A 195 -16.42 24.28 1.24
C LYS A 195 -16.43 24.88 -0.17
N ALA A 196 -16.88 26.13 -0.32
CA ALA A 196 -16.88 26.85 -1.59
C ALA A 196 -16.15 28.21 -1.50
N PHE A 197 -15.33 28.52 -2.51
CA PHE A 197 -14.38 29.65 -2.52
C PHE A 197 -14.61 30.54 -3.75
N ASN A 198 -14.53 31.87 -3.60
CA ASN A 198 -14.81 32.84 -4.67
C ASN A 198 -13.51 33.33 -5.32
N LEU A 199 -13.14 32.69 -6.43
CA LEU A 199 -11.90 32.98 -7.16
C LEU A 199 -11.86 34.39 -7.77
N ASN A 200 -13.00 35.04 -8.01
CA ASN A 200 -13.05 36.41 -8.55
C ASN A 200 -12.60 37.47 -7.52
N ASN A 201 -12.69 37.17 -6.23
CA ASN A 201 -12.38 38.09 -5.14
C ASN A 201 -11.02 37.79 -4.47
N MET A 202 -10.28 36.81 -4.99
CA MET A 202 -9.04 36.32 -4.38
C MET A 202 -7.88 37.29 -4.66
N THR A 203 -7.34 37.91 -3.61
CA THR A 203 -6.13 38.76 -3.69
C THR A 203 -4.86 38.02 -3.29
N GLU A 204 -5.00 37.03 -2.40
CA GLU A 204 -3.97 36.12 -1.90
C GLU A 204 -4.60 34.72 -1.82
N PRO A 205 -3.81 33.63 -1.83
CA PRO A 205 -4.37 32.27 -1.75
C PRO A 205 -5.14 32.02 -0.46
N TYR A 206 -6.24 31.25 -0.54
CA TYR A 206 -7.04 30.86 0.60
C TYR A 206 -6.39 29.73 1.41
N THR A 207 -6.69 29.65 2.70
CA THR A 207 -6.41 28.50 3.56
C THR A 207 -7.70 27.69 3.75
N TYR A 208 -7.71 26.40 3.43
CA TYR A 208 -8.95 25.61 3.49
C TYR A 208 -9.55 25.57 4.90
N THR A 209 -8.71 25.57 5.94
CA THR A 209 -9.12 25.57 7.33
C THR A 209 -9.92 26.83 7.70
N ASN A 210 -9.38 28.02 7.45
CA ASN A 210 -9.95 29.29 7.95
C ASN A 210 -10.94 29.93 6.98
N ASP A 211 -10.76 29.74 5.68
CA ASP A 211 -11.52 30.40 4.62
C ASP A 211 -12.66 29.52 4.08
N GLY A 212 -13.40 30.05 3.09
CA GLY A 212 -14.43 29.34 2.35
C GLY A 212 -15.82 29.35 3.01
N LEU A 213 -16.85 29.30 2.18
CA LEU A 213 -18.24 29.11 2.59
C LEU A 213 -18.48 27.61 2.86
N LEU A 214 -18.72 27.24 4.11
CA LEU A 214 -19.01 25.85 4.49
C LEU A 214 -20.34 25.39 3.88
N LEU A 215 -20.32 24.28 3.13
CA LEU A 215 -21.51 23.65 2.56
C LEU A 215 -22.01 22.49 3.44
N GLY A 216 -21.10 21.74 4.03
CA GLY A 216 -21.38 20.68 5.00
C GLY A 216 -20.11 20.23 5.72
N TRP A 217 -20.28 19.67 6.91
CA TRP A 217 -19.23 19.04 7.70
C TRP A 217 -19.76 17.77 8.39
N GLY A 218 -18.88 16.97 8.99
CA GLY A 218 -19.26 15.61 9.40
C GLY A 218 -19.58 14.74 8.17
N LEU A 219 -18.80 14.94 7.09
CA LEU A 219 -18.83 14.19 5.84
C LEU A 219 -17.50 13.43 5.71
N ARG A 220 -17.49 12.13 6.00
CA ARG A 220 -16.30 11.28 6.14
C ARG A 220 -15.32 11.47 4.98
N ASN A 221 -15.79 11.27 3.75
CA ASN A 221 -15.03 11.42 2.52
C ASN A 221 -15.97 11.56 1.31
N GLU A 222 -16.57 12.74 1.18
CA GLU A 222 -17.50 13.13 0.11
C GLU A 222 -16.78 13.33 -1.23
N VAL A 223 -16.34 12.24 -1.88
CA VAL A 223 -15.46 12.33 -3.07
C VAL A 223 -16.22 12.80 -4.31
N GLY A 224 -17.43 12.32 -4.58
CA GLY A 224 -18.19 12.81 -5.73
C GLY A 224 -18.98 14.06 -5.36
N ILE A 225 -18.85 15.15 -6.13
CA ILE A 225 -19.61 16.40 -5.93
C ILE A 225 -20.12 16.89 -7.30
N ALA A 226 -21.35 17.42 -7.36
CA ALA A 226 -21.86 18.11 -8.55
C ALA A 226 -22.88 19.22 -8.24
N GLU A 227 -23.01 20.15 -9.18
CA GLU A 227 -24.07 21.15 -9.23
C GLU A 227 -25.21 20.65 -10.15
N GLU A 228 -26.43 20.59 -9.62
CA GLU A 228 -27.64 20.25 -10.38
C GLU A 228 -27.96 21.40 -11.36
N PRO A 229 -27.99 21.15 -12.68
CA PRO A 229 -27.93 22.22 -13.69
C PRO A 229 -29.19 23.09 -13.81
N ILE A 230 -30.35 22.68 -13.29
CA ILE A 230 -31.59 23.45 -13.38
C ILE A 230 -31.75 24.41 -12.19
N THR A 231 -31.40 23.99 -10.98
CA THR A 231 -31.61 24.74 -9.73
C THR A 231 -30.33 25.34 -9.11
N GLY A 232 -29.16 24.81 -9.46
CA GLY A 232 -27.89 25.17 -8.83
C GLY A 232 -27.68 24.55 -7.45
N GLY A 233 -28.41 23.49 -7.13
CA GLY A 233 -28.26 22.72 -5.89
C GLY A 233 -27.01 21.86 -5.91
N ILE A 234 -26.19 21.92 -4.86
CA ILE A 234 -24.99 21.10 -4.73
C ILE A 234 -25.34 19.76 -4.10
N TYR A 235 -24.98 18.68 -4.78
CA TYR A 235 -25.10 17.32 -4.28
C TYR A 235 -23.71 16.70 -4.14
N GLY A 236 -23.54 15.85 -3.12
CA GLY A 236 -22.34 15.04 -2.93
C GLY A 236 -22.68 13.57 -2.67
N VAL A 237 -21.69 12.70 -2.81
CA VAL A 237 -21.79 11.27 -2.50
C VAL A 237 -20.66 10.80 -1.58
N GLU A 238 -21.06 10.11 -0.52
CA GLU A 238 -20.26 9.78 0.67
C GLU A 238 -19.60 8.41 0.57
N ASN A 239 -18.38 8.28 1.12
CA ASN A 239 -17.74 7.00 1.38
C ASN A 239 -17.72 6.79 2.90
N SER A 240 -18.71 6.05 3.41
CA SER A 240 -19.02 5.94 4.84
C SER A 240 -18.05 4.99 5.58
N VAL A 241 -18.24 4.81 6.90
CA VAL A 241 -17.20 4.20 7.77
C VAL A 241 -17.02 2.68 7.57
N ASP A 242 -15.75 2.25 7.50
CA ASP A 242 -15.35 0.83 7.43
C ASP A 242 -15.36 0.18 8.85
N GLU A 243 -15.45 -1.15 8.95
CA GLU A 243 -15.38 -1.93 10.21
C GLU A 243 -16.40 -1.52 11.31
N LEU A 244 -17.62 -1.06 10.95
CA LEU A 244 -18.60 -0.51 11.89
C LEU A 244 -19.17 -1.52 12.91
N GLU A 245 -18.97 -1.23 14.21
CA GLU A 245 -19.64 -1.89 15.34
C GLU A 245 -20.76 -1.03 15.98
N ARG A 246 -21.80 -1.72 16.49
CA ARG A 246 -22.91 -1.15 17.27
C ARG A 246 -23.24 -2.07 18.44
N SER A 247 -23.31 -1.53 19.66
CA SER A 247 -23.47 -2.27 20.93
C SER A 247 -22.48 -3.44 21.14
N GLY A 248 -21.29 -3.39 20.51
CA GLY A 248 -20.32 -4.49 20.51
C GLY A 248 -20.67 -5.67 19.59
N GLN A 249 -21.59 -5.46 18.64
CA GLN A 249 -21.86 -6.34 17.52
C GLN A 249 -21.32 -5.70 16.24
N ASP A 250 -20.56 -6.49 15.48
CA ASP A 250 -20.20 -6.18 14.10
C ASP A 250 -21.46 -6.09 13.20
N ILE A 251 -21.61 -4.97 12.49
CA ILE A 251 -22.67 -4.75 11.50
C ILE A 251 -22.13 -4.35 10.11
N HIS A 252 -20.80 -4.37 9.89
CA HIS A 252 -20.16 -3.72 8.73
C HIS A 252 -20.62 -4.29 7.37
N GLN A 253 -21.02 -5.56 7.29
CA GLN A 253 -21.36 -6.20 6.01
C GLN A 253 -22.47 -5.48 5.24
N ASP A 254 -23.46 -4.91 5.92
CA ASP A 254 -24.64 -4.28 5.30
C ASP A 254 -25.05 -2.95 5.95
N ASN A 255 -24.18 -2.37 6.79
CA ASN A 255 -24.27 -1.01 7.32
C ASN A 255 -22.85 -0.43 7.53
N PRO A 256 -22.66 0.91 7.49
CA PRO A 256 -23.67 1.93 7.20
C PRO A 256 -24.00 1.98 5.70
N GLY A 257 -25.01 2.76 5.31
CA GLY A 257 -25.20 3.10 3.91
C GLY A 257 -24.13 4.06 3.42
N GLU A 258 -23.74 3.92 2.16
CA GLU A 258 -23.14 5.03 1.41
C GLU A 258 -24.25 6.08 1.15
N GLU A 259 -23.90 7.35 0.97
CA GLU A 259 -24.91 8.42 1.00
C GLU A 259 -24.93 9.27 -0.27
N LEU A 260 -26.06 9.95 -0.50
CA LEU A 260 -26.21 11.10 -1.38
C LEU A 260 -26.69 12.30 -0.54
N ASN A 261 -25.82 13.27 -0.32
CA ASN A 261 -26.11 14.44 0.50
C ASN A 261 -26.44 15.67 -0.35
N PHE A 262 -27.25 16.58 0.22
CA PHE A 262 -27.69 17.82 -0.45
C PHE A 262 -27.16 19.05 0.29
N LEU A 263 -26.04 19.57 -0.20
CA LEU A 263 -25.19 20.57 0.46
C LEU A 263 -25.67 22.03 0.26
N GLY A 264 -26.92 22.22 -0.19
CA GLY A 264 -27.58 23.51 -0.36
C GLY A 264 -27.24 24.23 -1.68
N TYR A 265 -27.40 25.57 -1.69
CA TYR A 265 -27.26 26.41 -2.88
C TYR A 265 -26.16 27.46 -2.73
N LEU A 266 -25.28 27.59 -3.73
CA LEU A 266 -24.21 28.60 -3.73
C LEU A 266 -24.72 30.05 -3.89
N ASN A 267 -25.95 30.23 -4.39
CA ASN A 267 -26.54 31.55 -4.66
C ASN A 267 -27.23 32.18 -3.42
N GLY A 268 -27.13 31.56 -2.24
CA GLY A 268 -27.76 32.03 -1.00
C GLY A 268 -29.25 31.74 -0.89
N THR A 269 -29.82 30.93 -1.78
CA THR A 269 -31.20 30.42 -1.62
C THR A 269 -31.30 29.54 -0.37
N ALA A 270 -32.16 29.92 0.57
CA ALA A 270 -32.44 29.11 1.75
C ALA A 270 -33.12 27.77 1.37
N THR A 271 -32.88 26.73 2.16
CA THR A 271 -33.42 25.37 1.99
C THR A 271 -34.54 25.09 3.02
N PRO A 272 -35.83 25.30 2.72
CA PRO A 272 -36.88 25.21 3.74
C PRO A 272 -37.23 23.73 4.03
N GLY A 273 -36.83 23.23 5.20
CA GLY A 273 -37.13 21.86 5.63
C GLY A 273 -36.03 20.82 5.32
N GLN A 274 -34.91 21.25 4.74
CA GLN A 274 -33.64 20.52 4.66
C GLN A 274 -32.60 21.39 5.38
N GLY A 275 -31.78 20.80 6.26
CA GLY A 275 -31.18 21.47 7.42
C GLY A 275 -30.42 22.76 7.13
N GLY A 276 -29.70 22.82 6.01
CA GLY A 276 -29.05 24.04 5.56
C GLY A 276 -27.76 23.81 4.79
N GLN A 277 -27.26 24.89 4.20
CA GLN A 277 -25.83 25.03 3.90
C GLN A 277 -25.06 25.17 5.22
N GLY A 278 -24.01 24.38 5.41
CA GLY A 278 -23.12 24.42 6.59
C GLY A 278 -23.52 23.52 7.77
N VAL A 279 -24.43 22.56 7.57
CA VAL A 279 -24.87 21.63 8.62
C VAL A 279 -23.92 20.43 8.81
N ASN A 280 -24.08 19.74 9.96
CA ASN A 280 -23.39 18.50 10.28
C ASN A 280 -24.19 17.28 9.74
N TYR A 281 -23.49 16.38 9.05
CA TYR A 281 -24.03 15.18 8.40
C TYR A 281 -23.78 13.87 9.16
N GLY A 282 -23.18 13.93 10.36
CA GLY A 282 -23.16 12.82 11.31
C GLY A 282 -21.78 12.29 11.68
N TYR A 283 -20.83 12.25 10.74
CA TYR A 283 -19.49 11.72 11.00
C TYR A 283 -18.76 12.57 12.07
N PRO A 284 -18.02 11.94 13.02
CA PRO A 284 -17.70 10.51 13.16
C PRO A 284 -18.63 9.72 14.11
N SER A 285 -19.66 10.37 14.68
CA SER A 285 -20.47 9.81 15.79
C SER A 285 -21.83 9.23 15.35
N CYS A 286 -22.32 9.56 14.16
CA CYS A 286 -23.63 9.18 13.62
C CYS A 286 -23.52 8.72 12.15
N PHE A 287 -24.24 7.64 11.80
CA PHE A 287 -24.17 7.00 10.49
C PHE A 287 -25.55 6.56 9.98
N SER A 288 -25.79 6.58 8.67
CA SER A 288 -27.08 6.18 8.10
C SER A 288 -27.25 4.67 7.98
N ALA A 289 -28.42 4.16 8.36
CA ALA A 289 -28.76 2.76 8.18
C ALA A 289 -29.06 2.44 6.71
N TRP A 290 -28.43 1.38 6.18
CA TRP A 290 -28.87 0.72 4.95
C TRP A 290 -29.82 -0.42 5.30
N ASN A 291 -29.32 -1.50 5.89
CA ASN A 291 -30.17 -2.53 6.50
C ASN A 291 -30.44 -2.22 7.99
N ALA A 292 -31.43 -1.37 8.25
CA ALA A 292 -31.83 -0.97 9.60
C ALA A 292 -32.26 -2.15 10.51
N ALA A 293 -32.58 -3.32 9.96
CA ALA A 293 -32.94 -4.51 10.75
C ALA A 293 -31.74 -5.18 11.44
N ASP A 294 -30.52 -4.94 10.96
CA ASP A 294 -29.30 -5.54 11.50
C ASP A 294 -28.67 -4.71 12.64
N VAL A 295 -29.15 -3.48 12.87
CA VAL A 295 -28.57 -2.49 13.79
C VAL A 295 -29.15 -2.64 15.21
N PRO A 296 -28.37 -3.08 16.23
CA PRO A 296 -28.88 -3.27 17.59
C PRO A 296 -29.48 -2.00 18.21
N ASP A 297 -30.59 -2.18 18.92
CA ASP A 297 -31.34 -1.16 19.67
C ASP A 297 -31.82 0.06 18.86
N PHE A 298 -31.70 0.03 17.53
CA PHE A 298 -32.19 1.08 16.63
C PHE A 298 -33.66 0.82 16.26
N THR A 299 -34.50 1.86 16.28
CA THR A 299 -35.92 1.78 15.93
C THR A 299 -36.29 2.60 14.69
N GLY A 300 -35.29 3.02 13.91
CA GLY A 300 -35.49 3.79 12.68
C GLY A 300 -35.69 2.91 11.44
N GLN A 301 -35.42 3.48 10.27
CA GLN A 301 -35.54 2.86 8.95
C GLN A 301 -34.30 3.16 8.10
N THR A 302 -34.19 2.50 6.94
CA THR A 302 -33.21 2.83 5.89
C THR A 302 -33.20 4.34 5.60
N GLY A 303 -32.02 4.94 5.50
CA GLY A 303 -31.83 6.38 5.29
C GLY A 303 -32.02 7.25 6.55
N GLN A 304 -32.19 6.66 7.73
CA GLN A 304 -32.15 7.37 9.01
C GLN A 304 -30.85 7.07 9.77
N GLN A 305 -30.36 8.05 10.53
CA GLN A 305 -29.09 7.96 11.22
C GLN A 305 -29.20 7.35 12.63
N PHE A 306 -28.17 6.58 13.00
CA PHE A 306 -27.99 5.95 14.31
C PHE A 306 -26.57 6.22 14.84
N ALA A 307 -26.40 6.11 16.16
CA ALA A 307 -25.13 6.36 16.83
C ALA A 307 -24.17 5.16 16.78
N ILE A 308 -22.87 5.42 16.63
CA ILE A 308 -21.83 4.39 16.71
C ILE A 308 -21.71 3.77 18.12
N GLY A 309 -21.26 2.51 18.20
CA GLY A 309 -20.83 1.90 19.45
C GLY A 309 -21.94 1.77 20.50
N ASN A 310 -21.69 2.22 21.73
CA ASN A 310 -22.65 2.16 22.84
C ASN A 310 -23.30 3.52 23.09
N GLN A 311 -24.63 3.59 22.99
CA GLN A 311 -25.40 4.81 23.22
C GLN A 311 -25.19 5.36 24.64
N ASN A 312 -25.02 6.67 24.74
CA ASN A 312 -24.72 7.39 25.97
C ASN A 312 -25.35 8.80 25.96
N SER A 313 -25.03 9.65 26.94
CA SER A 313 -25.63 10.98 27.08
C SER A 313 -25.23 12.01 26.01
N THR A 314 -24.13 11.81 25.30
CA THR A 314 -23.61 12.74 24.27
C THR A 314 -23.64 12.17 22.86
N VAL A 315 -23.64 10.84 22.71
CA VAL A 315 -23.75 10.13 21.43
C VAL A 315 -24.84 9.07 21.55
N ASN A 316 -25.98 9.29 20.88
CA ASN A 316 -27.16 8.41 20.87
C ASN A 316 -28.07 8.70 19.67
N ASP A 317 -28.99 7.78 19.37
CA ASP A 317 -29.85 7.84 18.18
C ASP A 317 -30.81 9.05 18.18
N THR A 318 -31.12 9.63 19.34
CA THR A 318 -31.96 10.84 19.42
C THR A 318 -31.19 12.09 19.01
N ILE A 319 -29.88 12.12 19.26
CA ILE A 319 -28.98 13.18 18.77
C ILE A 319 -28.77 12.99 17.27
N CYS A 320 -28.46 11.78 16.80
CA CYS A 320 -28.28 11.50 15.36
C CYS A 320 -29.54 11.82 14.54
N ALA A 321 -30.74 11.49 15.04
CA ALA A 321 -32.01 11.86 14.42
C ALA A 321 -32.32 13.37 14.42
N SER A 322 -31.44 14.22 14.96
CA SER A 322 -31.50 15.69 14.89
C SER A 322 -30.44 16.33 14.00
N LEU A 323 -29.50 15.53 13.46
CA LEU A 323 -28.51 15.96 12.47
C LEU A 323 -29.08 15.87 11.05
N GLN A 324 -28.29 16.28 10.04
CA GLN A 324 -28.74 16.21 8.65
C GLN A 324 -28.56 14.79 8.09
N ALA A 325 -29.65 14.03 8.08
CA ALA A 325 -29.72 12.75 7.38
C ALA A 325 -29.59 12.92 5.85
N PRO A 326 -29.08 11.93 5.12
CA PRO A 326 -28.87 12.02 3.69
C PRO A 326 -30.17 12.00 2.88
N ARG A 327 -30.07 12.43 1.62
CA ARG A 327 -31.22 12.51 0.72
C ARG A 327 -31.59 11.16 0.08
N LEU A 328 -30.60 10.31 -0.15
CA LEU A 328 -30.72 8.89 -0.45
C LEU A 328 -29.56 8.14 0.23
N VAL A 329 -29.73 6.83 0.45
CA VAL A 329 -28.64 5.92 0.78
C VAL A 329 -28.49 4.84 -0.29
N PHE A 330 -27.30 4.25 -0.33
CA PHE A 330 -26.96 3.09 -1.15
C PHE A 330 -26.38 1.98 -0.27
N GLN A 331 -26.26 0.78 -0.85
CA GLN A 331 -25.65 -0.38 -0.21
C GLN A 331 -24.26 -0.04 0.34
N ALA A 332 -24.01 -0.48 1.58
CA ALA A 332 -22.71 -0.37 2.26
C ALA A 332 -21.53 -0.75 1.36
N HIS A 333 -20.43 0.00 1.45
CA HIS A 333 -19.16 -0.24 0.76
C HIS A 333 -19.21 -0.18 -0.78
N MET A 334 -20.22 0.41 -1.41
CA MET A 334 -20.19 0.60 -2.87
C MET A 334 -19.13 1.64 -3.33
N ALA A 335 -18.60 2.46 -2.42
CA ALA A 335 -17.54 3.45 -2.60
C ALA A 335 -17.80 4.42 -3.77
N PRO A 336 -18.76 5.37 -3.66
CA PRO A 336 -19.07 6.31 -4.73
C PRO A 336 -17.99 7.38 -4.88
N LEU A 337 -17.48 7.60 -6.10
CA LEU A 337 -16.33 8.50 -6.33
C LEU A 337 -16.57 9.67 -7.29
N ASP A 338 -17.70 9.69 -8.00
CA ASP A 338 -18.12 10.83 -8.83
C ASP A 338 -19.64 10.81 -9.00
N VAL A 339 -20.22 11.99 -9.21
CA VAL A 339 -21.63 12.19 -9.55
C VAL A 339 -21.72 13.21 -10.68
N LEU A 340 -22.48 12.90 -11.74
CA LEU A 340 -22.59 13.78 -12.90
C LEU A 340 -24.03 13.88 -13.42
N PHE A 341 -24.62 15.07 -13.33
CA PHE A 341 -25.93 15.36 -13.91
C PHE A 341 -25.90 15.45 -15.43
N ASN A 342 -27.00 15.06 -16.09
CA ASN A 342 -27.28 15.43 -17.48
C ASN A 342 -27.74 16.90 -17.59
N GLU A 343 -27.58 17.52 -18.76
CA GLU A 343 -27.99 18.92 -19.04
C GLU A 343 -29.44 19.26 -18.66
N GLN A 344 -30.34 18.27 -18.62
CA GLN A 344 -31.77 18.49 -18.31
C GLN A 344 -32.11 18.38 -16.81
N GLY A 345 -31.17 18.01 -15.94
CA GLY A 345 -31.42 17.83 -14.50
C GLY A 345 -32.38 16.67 -14.18
N THR A 346 -32.52 15.70 -15.09
CA THR A 346 -33.45 14.56 -14.97
C THR A 346 -32.77 13.26 -14.55
N ALA A 347 -31.43 13.23 -14.55
CA ALA A 347 -30.63 12.05 -14.23
C ALA A 347 -29.26 12.46 -13.64
N ALA A 348 -28.92 11.89 -12.48
CA ALA A 348 -27.57 11.94 -11.91
C ALA A 348 -26.89 10.58 -12.10
N TRP A 349 -25.71 10.56 -12.72
CA TRP A 349 -24.92 9.35 -12.94
C TRP A 349 -23.88 9.20 -11.83
N VAL A 350 -23.77 8.03 -11.20
CA VAL A 350 -22.90 7.79 -10.04
C VAL A 350 -21.98 6.59 -10.28
N THR A 351 -20.69 6.78 -10.01
CA THR A 351 -19.65 5.75 -10.14
C THR A 351 -19.36 5.09 -8.80
N PHE A 352 -19.70 3.81 -8.67
CA PHE A 352 -19.44 2.99 -7.50
C PHE A 352 -18.16 2.16 -7.72
N HIS A 353 -17.05 2.59 -7.12
CA HIS A 353 -15.70 2.03 -7.26
C HIS A 353 -15.58 0.61 -6.69
N GLY A 354 -16.46 0.27 -5.74
CA GLY A 354 -16.69 -1.07 -5.21
C GLY A 354 -15.91 -1.45 -3.97
N SER A 355 -16.46 -2.37 -3.19
CA SER A 355 -16.06 -2.64 -1.80
C SER A 355 -14.67 -3.25 -1.64
N TRP A 356 -14.04 -2.92 -0.52
CA TRP A 356 -12.90 -3.65 0.02
C TRP A 356 -13.28 -4.33 1.36
N ASP A 357 -14.00 -3.61 2.23
CA ASP A 357 -14.50 -4.09 3.53
C ASP A 357 -15.88 -4.76 3.42
N ARG A 358 -16.01 -5.78 2.56
CA ARG A 358 -17.21 -6.64 2.53
C ARG A 358 -16.86 -8.04 2.07
N THR A 359 -17.43 -9.06 2.72
CA THR A 359 -17.11 -10.48 2.46
C THR A 359 -17.44 -10.88 1.02
N ASP A 360 -18.64 -10.53 0.54
CA ASP A 360 -19.04 -10.67 -0.86
C ASP A 360 -19.00 -9.28 -1.54
N PRO A 361 -18.16 -9.04 -2.57
CA PRO A 361 -17.93 -7.68 -3.08
C PRO A 361 -19.12 -7.01 -3.76
N VAL A 362 -19.36 -5.73 -3.44
CA VAL A 362 -20.47 -4.89 -3.97
C VAL A 362 -19.95 -3.62 -4.65
N GLY A 363 -20.83 -2.87 -5.31
CA GLY A 363 -20.43 -1.74 -6.17
C GLY A 363 -19.85 -2.25 -7.49
N TYR A 364 -18.66 -1.76 -7.89
CA TYR A 364 -17.97 -2.12 -9.13
C TYR A 364 -18.80 -1.82 -10.39
N LYS A 365 -19.46 -0.65 -10.42
CA LYS A 365 -20.51 -0.31 -11.38
C LYS A 365 -20.71 1.20 -11.62
N LEU A 366 -21.40 1.53 -12.70
CA LEU A 366 -21.97 2.84 -13.01
C LEU A 366 -23.49 2.70 -12.98
N SER A 367 -24.15 3.57 -12.20
CA SER A 367 -25.60 3.61 -12.06
C SER A 367 -26.15 5.01 -12.34
N VAL A 368 -27.46 5.13 -12.51
CA VAL A 368 -28.17 6.40 -12.69
C VAL A 368 -29.30 6.54 -11.67
N ILE A 369 -29.51 7.75 -11.17
CA ILE A 369 -30.56 8.14 -10.23
C ILE A 369 -31.49 9.10 -10.96
N GLU A 370 -32.79 8.83 -10.94
CA GLU A 370 -33.79 9.70 -11.58
C GLU A 370 -34.07 10.95 -10.72
N PHE A 371 -34.06 12.12 -11.36
CA PHE A 371 -34.33 13.42 -10.72
C PHE A 371 -35.53 14.13 -11.38
N ALA A 372 -36.23 14.96 -10.60
CA ALA A 372 -37.27 15.86 -11.06
C ALA A 372 -37.35 17.11 -10.17
N ASN A 373 -37.35 18.30 -10.77
CA ASN A 373 -37.41 19.60 -10.07
C ASN A 373 -36.24 19.86 -9.09
N GLY A 374 -35.03 19.38 -9.41
CA GLY A 374 -33.84 19.53 -8.56
C GLY A 374 -33.69 18.48 -7.44
N GLU A 375 -34.56 17.47 -7.41
CA GLU A 375 -34.71 16.50 -6.33
C GLU A 375 -34.76 15.05 -6.86
N PRO A 376 -34.19 14.04 -6.17
CA PRO A 376 -34.38 12.64 -6.56
C PRO A 376 -35.86 12.22 -6.53
N VAL A 377 -36.31 11.48 -7.55
CA VAL A 377 -37.70 10.99 -7.66
C VAL A 377 -38.07 10.00 -6.54
N GLN A 378 -37.07 9.30 -6.00
CA GLN A 378 -37.23 8.26 -4.98
C GLN A 378 -37.19 8.86 -3.55
N PRO A 379 -37.93 8.28 -2.58
CA PRO A 379 -37.87 8.69 -1.17
C PRO A 379 -36.54 8.28 -0.53
N SER A 380 -36.15 8.94 0.56
CA SER A 380 -34.86 8.72 1.25
C SER A 380 -34.65 7.31 1.79
N ASN A 381 -35.73 6.55 2.04
CA ASN A 381 -35.68 5.15 2.46
C ASN A 381 -35.74 4.13 1.31
N SER A 382 -35.53 4.56 0.06
CA SER A 382 -35.55 3.67 -1.12
C SER A 382 -34.23 2.94 -1.31
N THR A 383 -34.26 1.60 -1.22
CA THR A 383 -33.11 0.73 -1.52
C THR A 383 -32.90 0.46 -3.02
N THR A 384 -33.71 1.08 -3.89
CA THR A 384 -33.65 0.86 -5.36
C THR A 384 -33.55 2.17 -6.13
N ALA A 385 -32.96 3.21 -5.54
CA ALA A 385 -32.86 4.53 -6.15
C ALA A 385 -31.73 4.68 -7.18
N ALA A 386 -30.67 3.86 -7.07
CA ALA A 386 -29.64 3.73 -8.07
C ALA A 386 -29.99 2.59 -9.05
N ILE A 387 -30.08 2.91 -10.34
CA ILE A 387 -30.41 1.99 -11.44
C ILE A 387 -29.11 1.65 -12.18
N ASP A 388 -28.67 0.40 -12.11
CA ASP A 388 -27.40 -0.04 -12.71
C ASP A 388 -27.42 0.03 -14.24
N ILE A 389 -26.41 0.66 -14.85
CA ILE A 389 -26.29 0.79 -16.30
C ILE A 389 -25.09 0.01 -16.87
N VAL A 390 -23.95 0.01 -16.17
CA VAL A 390 -22.76 -0.79 -16.53
C VAL A 390 -22.16 -1.39 -15.27
N SER A 391 -21.97 -2.71 -15.21
CA SER A 391 -21.42 -3.40 -14.02
C SER A 391 -20.43 -4.49 -14.40
N ASN A 392 -19.60 -4.93 -13.45
CA ASN A 392 -18.76 -6.10 -13.66
C ASN A 392 -19.64 -7.36 -13.73
N ALA A 393 -19.35 -8.26 -14.66
CA ALA A 393 -20.19 -9.43 -14.93
C ALA A 393 -20.11 -10.54 -13.86
N ASP A 394 -19.22 -10.42 -12.87
CA ASP A 394 -19.10 -11.32 -11.71
C ASP A 394 -18.24 -10.64 -10.62
N ASN A 395 -18.87 -10.18 -9.55
CA ASN A 395 -18.17 -9.46 -8.48
C ASN A 395 -17.28 -10.36 -7.59
N SER A 396 -17.41 -11.69 -7.63
CA SER A 396 -16.52 -12.60 -6.88
C SER A 396 -15.06 -12.57 -7.34
N LYS A 397 -14.80 -11.90 -8.48
CA LYS A 397 -13.46 -11.65 -9.04
C LYS A 397 -12.90 -10.27 -8.68
N CYS A 398 -13.68 -9.41 -8.03
CA CYS A 398 -13.28 -8.06 -7.69
C CYS A 398 -12.41 -8.00 -6.41
N PRO A 399 -11.60 -6.95 -6.21
CA PRO A 399 -11.23 -5.92 -7.19
C PRO A 399 -10.30 -6.45 -8.30
N GLY A 400 -9.59 -7.56 -8.06
CA GLY A 400 -8.41 -7.96 -8.84
C GLY A 400 -8.64 -8.36 -10.31
N GLY A 401 -9.88 -8.61 -10.72
CA GLY A 401 -10.29 -8.91 -12.10
C GLY A 401 -11.43 -8.03 -12.61
N CYS A 402 -11.62 -6.84 -12.02
CA CYS A 402 -12.74 -5.94 -12.29
C CYS A 402 -12.29 -4.53 -12.72
N PHE A 403 -13.14 -3.82 -13.48
CA PHE A 403 -13.00 -2.37 -13.63
C PHE A 403 -13.55 -1.67 -12.38
N ARG A 404 -12.97 -0.53 -11.99
CA ARG A 404 -13.37 0.25 -10.80
C ARG A 404 -13.68 1.69 -11.20
N PRO A 405 -14.96 2.04 -11.42
CA PRO A 405 -15.35 3.36 -11.91
C PRO A 405 -14.88 4.51 -11.00
N VAL A 406 -14.26 5.54 -11.59
CA VAL A 406 -13.87 6.77 -10.87
C VAL A 406 -14.60 7.97 -11.45
N GLY A 407 -13.99 8.72 -12.37
CA GLY A 407 -14.51 10.00 -12.86
C GLY A 407 -15.38 9.86 -14.11
N LEU A 408 -16.29 10.82 -14.29
CA LEU A 408 -17.23 10.93 -15.40
C LEU A 408 -17.04 12.22 -16.20
N ALA A 409 -17.31 12.17 -17.50
CA ALA A 409 -17.38 13.36 -18.34
C ALA A 409 -18.38 13.22 -19.50
N TRP A 410 -19.09 14.30 -19.83
CA TRP A 410 -19.86 14.44 -21.07
C TRP A 410 -18.99 15.02 -22.18
N ASP A 411 -19.05 14.45 -23.38
CA ASP A 411 -18.57 15.14 -24.58
C ASP A 411 -19.66 16.02 -25.23
N SER A 412 -19.26 16.82 -26.22
CA SER A 412 -20.16 17.70 -26.98
C SER A 412 -21.16 16.98 -27.91
N GLN A 413 -21.15 15.64 -27.93
CA GLN A 413 -22.17 14.80 -28.58
C GLN A 413 -23.14 14.17 -27.55
N GLY A 414 -22.94 14.46 -26.25
CA GLY A 414 -23.74 13.91 -25.16
C GLY A 414 -23.47 12.44 -24.87
N ARG A 415 -22.25 11.97 -25.14
CA ARG A 415 -21.78 10.62 -24.78
C ARG A 415 -21.09 10.68 -23.42
N LEU A 416 -21.36 9.68 -22.58
CA LEU A 416 -20.78 9.61 -21.23
C LEU A 416 -19.45 8.87 -21.28
N PHE A 417 -18.42 9.41 -20.66
CA PHE A 417 -17.12 8.77 -20.48
C PHE A 417 -16.91 8.43 -19.01
N MET A 418 -16.16 7.36 -18.75
CA MET A 418 -15.91 6.83 -17.41
C MET A 418 -14.47 6.32 -17.30
N SER A 419 -13.72 6.76 -16.29
CA SER A 419 -12.37 6.24 -16.00
C SER A 419 -12.40 5.02 -15.06
N SER A 420 -11.35 4.19 -15.12
CA SER A 420 -11.13 3.06 -14.22
C SER A 420 -9.65 2.97 -13.82
N ASP A 421 -9.34 3.39 -12.59
CA ASP A 421 -7.96 3.57 -12.11
C ASP A 421 -7.20 2.25 -11.96
N ALA A 422 -7.83 1.23 -11.39
CA ALA A 422 -7.26 -0.10 -11.16
C ALA A 422 -6.97 -0.87 -12.46
N THR A 423 -7.57 -0.46 -13.58
CA THR A 423 -7.33 -1.07 -14.89
C THR A 423 -6.48 -0.21 -15.82
N GLY A 424 -6.45 1.11 -15.61
CA GLY A 424 -5.74 2.05 -16.49
C GLY A 424 -6.53 2.37 -17.76
N GLU A 425 -7.86 2.37 -17.68
CA GLU A 425 -8.76 2.38 -18.83
C GLU A 425 -9.73 3.57 -18.82
N ILE A 426 -10.15 4.01 -20.01
CA ILE A 426 -11.28 4.93 -20.22
C ILE A 426 -12.32 4.22 -21.07
N PHE A 427 -13.57 4.22 -20.62
CA PHE A 427 -14.73 3.71 -21.32
C PHE A 427 -15.61 4.86 -21.83
N VAL A 428 -16.38 4.59 -22.88
CA VAL A 428 -17.55 5.39 -23.28
C VAL A 428 -18.81 4.55 -23.08
N VAL A 429 -19.90 5.19 -22.67
CA VAL A 429 -21.24 4.64 -22.51
C VAL A 429 -22.18 5.37 -23.45
N LEU A 430 -22.96 4.59 -24.19
CA LEU A 430 -23.76 5.01 -25.34
C LEU A 430 -25.17 4.42 -25.24
N ARG A 431 -26.16 5.09 -25.84
CA ARG A 431 -27.46 4.48 -26.14
C ARG A 431 -27.36 3.54 -27.34
N ALA A 432 -27.98 2.37 -27.24
CA ALA A 432 -28.07 1.39 -28.33
C ALA A 432 -28.97 1.86 -29.50
N ASP A 433 -29.89 2.79 -29.23
CA ASP A 433 -30.76 3.42 -30.24
C ASP A 433 -30.06 4.56 -31.02
N GLY A 434 -28.83 4.93 -30.64
CA GLY A 434 -28.03 5.97 -31.28
C GLY A 434 -28.32 7.40 -30.82
N ASN A 435 -29.21 7.61 -29.84
CA ASN A 435 -29.42 8.92 -29.22
C ASN A 435 -28.26 9.32 -28.29
N SER A 436 -28.26 10.59 -27.89
CA SER A 436 -27.40 11.09 -26.80
C SER A 436 -27.69 10.32 -25.49
N THR A 437 -26.64 10.07 -24.71
CA THR A 437 -26.76 9.44 -23.38
C THR A 437 -27.18 10.46 -22.32
N GLN A 438 -27.14 11.76 -22.63
CA GLN A 438 -27.73 12.79 -21.79
C GLN A 438 -29.26 12.78 -21.76
N THR A 439 -29.95 12.32 -22.81
CA THR A 439 -31.44 12.41 -22.89
C THR A 439 -32.17 11.35 -22.06
N VAL A 440 -31.59 10.93 -20.94
CA VAL A 440 -32.13 9.96 -19.99
C VAL A 440 -32.88 10.71 -18.89
N GLY A 441 -34.05 10.18 -18.50
CA GLY A 441 -34.91 10.74 -17.46
C GLY A 441 -35.82 9.65 -16.89
N SER A 442 -36.95 10.06 -16.30
CA SER A 442 -37.84 9.29 -15.40
C SER A 442 -38.63 8.10 -16.00
N ASN A 443 -38.00 7.35 -16.92
CA ASN A 443 -38.39 6.02 -17.40
C ASN A 443 -37.11 5.20 -17.71
N ALA A 444 -36.09 5.29 -16.87
CA ALA A 444 -34.82 4.59 -17.06
C ALA A 444 -34.97 3.09 -16.70
N THR A 445 -35.59 2.31 -17.59
CA THR A 445 -35.80 0.86 -17.42
C THR A 445 -34.49 0.07 -17.59
N GLY A 446 -33.51 0.32 -16.73
CA GLY A 446 -32.22 -0.36 -16.70
C GLY A 446 -32.30 -1.75 -16.06
N THR A 447 -32.92 -2.70 -16.74
CA THR A 447 -32.76 -4.12 -16.40
C THR A 447 -31.39 -4.62 -16.88
N LEU A 448 -30.58 -5.10 -15.94
CA LEU A 448 -29.46 -5.99 -16.25
C LEU A 448 -29.97 -7.42 -16.47
N PRO A 449 -29.30 -8.24 -17.31
CA PRO A 449 -29.58 -9.67 -17.38
C PRO A 449 -29.32 -10.38 -16.04
N ASP A 450 -30.21 -11.31 -15.66
CA ASP A 450 -30.19 -11.99 -14.36
C ASP A 450 -28.82 -12.60 -14.00
N GLN A 451 -28.26 -12.12 -12.89
CA GLN A 451 -27.09 -12.72 -12.24
C GLN A 451 -27.52 -13.98 -11.47
N ALA A 452 -26.87 -15.11 -11.74
CA ALA A 452 -27.26 -16.40 -11.19
C ALA A 452 -26.89 -16.54 -9.70
N ALA A 453 -27.79 -16.14 -8.81
CA ALA A 453 -27.61 -16.24 -7.36
C ALA A 453 -27.30 -17.67 -6.89
N SER A 454 -26.11 -17.88 -6.34
CA SER A 454 -25.60 -19.18 -5.89
C SER A 454 -26.21 -19.61 -4.55
N SER A 455 -27.49 -19.98 -4.55
CA SER A 455 -28.16 -20.54 -3.37
C SER A 455 -27.56 -21.89 -2.96
N SER A 456 -27.21 -22.03 -1.68
CA SER A 456 -26.45 -23.15 -1.12
C SER A 456 -27.29 -24.40 -0.83
N GLY A 457 -27.92 -24.95 -1.87
CA GLY A 457 -28.73 -26.17 -1.78
C GLY A 457 -27.91 -27.44 -1.54
N THR A 458 -27.99 -28.02 -0.35
CA THR A 458 -27.34 -29.30 0.00
C THR A 458 -27.97 -30.48 -0.74
N GLY A 459 -27.25 -31.08 -1.70
CA GLY A 459 -27.67 -32.28 -2.45
C GLY A 459 -26.56 -33.35 -2.50
N THR A 460 -26.89 -34.59 -2.18
CA THR A 460 -25.94 -35.72 -2.08
C THR A 460 -25.48 -36.27 -3.43
N ALA A 461 -24.20 -36.63 -3.54
CA ALA A 461 -23.59 -37.15 -4.76
C ALA A 461 -24.03 -38.59 -5.12
N ALA A 462 -24.05 -38.88 -6.43
CA ALA A 462 -24.09 -40.23 -6.99
C ALA A 462 -23.18 -40.30 -8.24
N SER A 463 -22.58 -41.47 -8.50
CA SER A 463 -21.52 -41.67 -9.49
C SER A 463 -22.03 -42.13 -10.88
N GLY A 464 -21.38 -41.68 -11.96
CA GLY A 464 -21.56 -42.26 -13.30
C GLY A 464 -20.36 -41.96 -14.22
N SER A 465 -19.78 -42.99 -14.83
CA SER A 465 -18.59 -42.91 -15.69
C SER A 465 -18.87 -43.41 -17.11
N ALA A 466 -18.34 -42.71 -18.12
CA ALA A 466 -18.29 -43.18 -19.51
C ALA A 466 -17.13 -42.51 -20.28
N THR A 467 -16.58 -43.23 -21.26
CA THR A 467 -15.44 -42.82 -22.09
C THR A 467 -15.86 -42.19 -23.43
N PRO A 468 -15.03 -41.34 -24.06
CA PRO A 468 -15.32 -40.77 -25.38
C PRO A 468 -15.08 -41.77 -26.53
N SER A 469 -15.87 -41.63 -27.59
CA SER A 469 -15.72 -42.42 -28.84
C SER A 469 -15.07 -41.59 -29.95
N SER A 470 -14.19 -42.22 -30.73
CA SER A 470 -13.47 -41.60 -31.85
C SER A 470 -14.32 -41.45 -33.11
N VAL A 471 -14.15 -40.35 -33.84
CA VAL A 471 -14.46 -40.26 -35.27
C VAL A 471 -13.24 -39.69 -35.99
N ALA A 472 -12.79 -40.34 -37.05
CA ALA A 472 -11.69 -39.86 -37.89
C ALA A 472 -12.22 -39.32 -39.23
N SER A 473 -11.60 -38.26 -39.73
CA SER A 473 -11.77 -37.78 -41.11
C SER A 473 -10.39 -37.50 -41.72
N VAL A 474 -10.26 -37.72 -43.03
CA VAL A 474 -8.98 -37.70 -43.75
C VAL A 474 -8.99 -36.60 -44.80
N GLY A 475 -8.04 -35.68 -44.75
CA GLY A 475 -7.78 -34.68 -45.78
C GLY A 475 -6.88 -33.56 -45.28
N GLY A 476 -5.69 -33.37 -45.89
CA GLY A 476 -4.79 -32.26 -45.50
C GLY A 476 -3.28 -32.40 -45.76
N MET A 477 -2.80 -33.34 -46.58
CA MET A 477 -1.36 -33.42 -46.90
C MET A 477 -0.92 -32.39 -47.95
N SER A 478 -0.67 -31.15 -47.51
CA SER A 478 0.15 -30.13 -48.21
C SER A 478 0.55 -28.97 -47.27
N ALA A 479 1.31 -29.27 -46.21
CA ALA A 479 1.90 -28.24 -45.33
C ALA A 479 3.16 -28.70 -44.57
N LEU A 480 3.16 -29.94 -44.04
CA LEU A 480 4.18 -30.40 -43.08
C LEU A 480 5.62 -30.54 -43.63
N ALA A 481 5.80 -30.69 -44.94
CA ALA A 481 7.10 -31.07 -45.53
C ALA A 481 8.23 -30.05 -45.28
N VAL A 482 7.92 -28.77 -45.15
CA VAL A 482 8.93 -27.71 -44.95
C VAL A 482 9.44 -27.65 -43.51
N LEU A 483 8.61 -28.02 -42.53
CA LEU A 483 8.96 -27.97 -41.10
C LEU A 483 9.96 -29.05 -40.67
N PHE A 484 9.88 -30.26 -41.26
CA PHE A 484 10.77 -31.37 -40.90
C PHE A 484 12.23 -31.16 -41.36
N GLY A 485 12.47 -30.43 -42.46
CA GLY A 485 13.82 -30.16 -42.95
C GLY A 485 14.66 -29.31 -41.99
N GLY A 486 14.06 -28.25 -41.42
CA GLY A 486 14.73 -27.39 -40.44
C GLY A 486 15.03 -28.11 -39.11
N LEU A 487 14.08 -28.91 -38.62
CA LEU A 487 14.26 -29.70 -37.39
C LEU A 487 15.40 -30.73 -37.53
N ALA A 488 15.50 -31.44 -38.65
CA ALA A 488 16.56 -32.42 -38.88
C ALA A 488 17.98 -31.79 -38.85
N PHE A 489 18.14 -30.60 -39.42
CA PHE A 489 19.41 -29.87 -39.36
C PHE A 489 19.76 -29.41 -37.94
N ALA A 490 18.79 -28.93 -37.16
CA ALA A 490 19.01 -28.55 -35.77
C ALA A 490 19.48 -29.74 -34.91
N PHE A 491 18.86 -30.92 -35.06
CA PHE A 491 19.27 -32.13 -34.33
C PHE A 491 20.72 -32.54 -34.60
N ILE A 492 21.20 -32.42 -35.85
CA ILE A 492 22.59 -32.74 -36.20
C ILE A 492 23.55 -31.68 -35.64
N ALA A 493 23.19 -30.38 -35.71
CA ALA A 493 24.03 -29.31 -35.18
C ALA A 493 24.25 -29.43 -33.66
N PHE A 494 23.18 -29.64 -32.87
CA PHE A 494 23.29 -29.78 -31.42
C PHE A 494 24.02 -31.06 -30.98
N SER A 495 24.06 -32.11 -31.79
CA SER A 495 24.70 -33.39 -31.40
C SER A 495 26.23 -33.41 -31.54
N ASN A 496 26.83 -32.34 -32.08
CA ASN A 496 28.29 -32.23 -32.30
C ASN A 496 28.96 -31.15 -31.41
N ILE A 497 28.23 -30.58 -30.47
CA ILE A 497 28.73 -29.53 -29.56
C ILE A 497 29.39 -30.20 -28.33
N PRO A 498 30.57 -29.72 -27.85
CA PRO A 498 31.20 -30.26 -26.65
C PRO A 498 30.33 -30.12 -25.39
N ILE A 499 30.51 -31.05 -24.45
CA ILE A 499 29.67 -31.15 -23.25
C ILE A 499 29.78 -29.89 -22.36
N GLU A 500 30.96 -29.28 -22.33
CA GLU A 500 31.27 -28.04 -21.62
C GLU A 500 30.52 -26.84 -22.22
N ILE A 501 30.34 -26.81 -23.55
CA ILE A 501 29.60 -25.76 -24.24
C ILE A 501 28.09 -25.91 -24.00
N HIS A 502 27.57 -27.14 -23.97
CA HIS A 502 26.19 -27.38 -23.53
C HIS A 502 25.95 -26.93 -22.08
N GLN A 503 26.89 -27.20 -21.17
CA GLN A 503 26.83 -26.73 -19.79
C GLN A 503 26.93 -25.21 -19.67
N HIS A 504 27.78 -24.57 -20.48
CA HIS A 504 27.89 -23.12 -20.53
C HIS A 504 26.60 -22.47 -21.06
N ILE A 505 26.03 -22.96 -22.15
CA ILE A 505 24.70 -22.54 -22.64
C ILE A 505 23.65 -22.69 -21.54
N ALA A 506 23.61 -23.86 -20.88
CA ALA A 506 22.63 -24.11 -19.82
C ALA A 506 22.85 -23.27 -18.54
N SER A 507 24.06 -22.74 -18.32
CA SER A 507 24.34 -21.85 -17.20
C SER A 507 23.61 -20.49 -17.31
N TYR A 508 23.37 -20.02 -18.54
CA TYR A 508 22.63 -18.78 -18.82
C TYR A 508 21.10 -18.89 -18.65
N PHE A 509 20.54 -20.09 -18.45
CA PHE A 509 19.10 -20.20 -18.19
C PHE A 509 18.75 -19.78 -16.76
N GLU A 510 17.93 -18.73 -16.61
CA GLU A 510 17.45 -18.27 -15.30
C GLU A 510 16.50 -19.28 -14.64
N LYS A 511 15.58 -19.85 -15.43
CA LYS A 511 14.50 -20.71 -14.94
C LYS A 511 14.91 -22.18 -14.95
N ASP A 512 14.70 -22.87 -13.83
CA ASP A 512 14.96 -24.31 -13.72
C ASP A 512 14.12 -25.15 -14.70
N GLN A 513 12.97 -24.62 -15.15
CA GLN A 513 12.14 -25.22 -16.19
C GLN A 513 12.84 -25.23 -17.55
N ASP A 514 13.61 -24.20 -17.90
CA ASP A 514 14.28 -24.12 -19.21
C ASP A 514 15.50 -25.04 -19.27
N ILE A 515 16.22 -25.20 -18.15
CA ILE A 515 17.20 -26.29 -17.96
C ILE A 515 16.49 -27.66 -18.10
N GLY A 516 15.31 -27.80 -17.49
CA GLY A 516 14.47 -28.98 -17.54
C GLY A 516 13.98 -29.35 -18.95
N ASN A 517 13.76 -28.34 -19.81
CA ASN A 517 13.42 -28.48 -21.22
C ASN A 517 14.67 -28.81 -22.06
N TYR A 518 15.78 -28.10 -21.84
CA TYR A 518 17.04 -28.24 -22.59
C TYR A 518 17.59 -29.67 -22.52
N ARG A 519 17.60 -30.28 -21.32
CA ARG A 519 18.03 -31.68 -21.12
C ARG A 519 17.13 -32.74 -21.78
N LEU A 520 16.01 -32.35 -22.38
CA LEU A 520 15.09 -33.24 -23.11
C LEU A 520 15.22 -33.10 -24.64
N LEU A 521 16.00 -32.14 -25.14
CA LEU A 521 16.15 -31.88 -26.58
C LEU A 521 16.82 -33.06 -27.31
N CYS A 522 17.97 -33.54 -26.83
CA CYS A 522 18.65 -34.70 -27.39
C CYS A 522 19.51 -35.42 -26.34
N ARG A 523 20.23 -36.48 -26.74
CA ARG A 523 21.14 -37.19 -25.82
C ARG A 523 22.28 -36.29 -25.33
N ALA A 524 22.92 -35.51 -26.22
CA ALA A 524 24.05 -34.66 -25.84
C ALA A 524 23.67 -33.60 -24.77
N THR A 525 22.49 -32.99 -24.88
CA THR A 525 21.99 -32.06 -23.86
C THR A 525 21.51 -32.76 -22.59
N ASN A 526 21.09 -34.03 -22.66
CA ASN A 526 20.80 -34.83 -21.46
C ASN A 526 22.09 -35.20 -20.71
N ASP A 527 23.09 -35.68 -21.45
CA ASP A 527 24.38 -36.11 -20.91
C ASP A 527 25.11 -34.95 -20.23
N ALA A 528 25.07 -33.77 -20.83
CA ALA A 528 25.63 -32.54 -20.29
C ALA A 528 25.01 -32.07 -18.96
N ILE A 529 23.78 -32.46 -18.63
CA ILE A 529 23.06 -31.98 -17.44
C ILE A 529 23.00 -33.04 -16.34
N ASP A 530 22.70 -34.29 -16.68
CA ASP A 530 22.44 -35.36 -15.70
C ASP A 530 23.42 -36.55 -15.77
N ALA A 531 24.05 -36.86 -16.92
CA ALA A 531 24.80 -38.12 -17.11
C ALA A 531 26.33 -38.02 -16.90
N ASP A 532 26.93 -36.82 -16.98
CA ASP A 532 28.37 -36.55 -16.78
C ASP A 532 28.90 -36.81 -15.34
N GLY A 533 28.11 -37.47 -14.49
CA GLY A 533 28.32 -37.49 -13.05
C GLY A 533 27.70 -36.29 -12.33
N ASN A 534 26.79 -35.54 -12.96
CA ASN A 534 26.05 -34.39 -12.41
C ASN A 534 26.93 -33.15 -12.14
N SER A 535 28.03 -32.96 -12.88
CA SER A 535 28.97 -31.86 -12.59
C SER A 535 28.36 -30.49 -12.86
N PHE A 536 27.50 -30.37 -13.89
CA PHE A 536 26.64 -29.21 -14.13
C PHE A 536 25.86 -28.79 -12.88
N TRP A 537 25.24 -29.73 -12.17
CA TRP A 537 24.44 -29.41 -10.99
C TRP A 537 25.29 -28.92 -9.80
N ARG A 538 26.56 -29.33 -9.70
CA ARG A 538 27.50 -28.75 -8.73
C ARG A 538 27.89 -27.34 -9.12
N ALA A 539 28.18 -27.08 -10.40
CA ALA A 539 28.46 -25.72 -10.89
C ALA A 539 27.25 -24.80 -10.67
N ARG A 540 26.04 -25.25 -11.02
CA ARG A 540 24.78 -24.52 -10.84
C ARG A 540 24.41 -24.30 -9.37
N PHE A 541 24.73 -25.25 -8.48
CA PHE A 541 24.63 -25.01 -7.04
C PHE A 541 25.57 -23.89 -6.59
N LEU A 542 26.87 -23.99 -6.90
CA LEU A 542 27.89 -23.02 -6.46
C LEU A 542 27.76 -21.65 -7.13
N ALA A 543 27.04 -21.54 -8.24
CA ALA A 543 26.65 -20.27 -8.85
C ALA A 543 25.60 -19.52 -8.02
N ILE A 544 24.66 -20.23 -7.40
CA ILE A 544 23.46 -19.67 -6.74
C ILE A 544 23.57 -19.66 -5.21
N PHE A 545 24.18 -20.69 -4.60
CA PHE A 545 24.37 -20.82 -3.17
C PHE A 545 25.86 -20.87 -2.82
N GLU A 546 26.21 -20.40 -1.63
CA GLU A 546 27.52 -20.72 -1.05
C GLU A 546 27.55 -22.18 -0.59
N LYS A 547 28.76 -22.72 -0.49
CA LYS A 547 29.01 -24.10 -0.11
C LYS A 547 28.74 -24.34 1.39
N PRO A 548 27.89 -25.33 1.75
CA PRO A 548 27.67 -25.68 3.15
C PRO A 548 28.98 -25.99 3.89
N SER A 549 29.25 -25.26 4.98
CA SER A 549 30.33 -25.57 5.91
C SER A 549 29.84 -26.57 6.96
N PHE A 550 30.62 -27.63 7.20
CA PHE A 550 30.19 -28.74 8.07
C PHE A 550 29.92 -28.30 9.51
N ALA A 551 30.65 -27.29 9.99
CA ALA A 551 30.51 -26.73 11.34
C ALA A 551 29.11 -26.13 11.60
N HIS A 552 28.49 -25.49 10.60
CA HIS A 552 27.24 -24.75 10.76
C HIS A 552 26.02 -25.48 10.17
N SER A 553 26.22 -26.31 9.15
CA SER A 553 25.14 -27.05 8.47
C SER A 553 25.02 -28.52 8.90
N GLY A 554 26.05 -29.10 9.51
CA GLY A 554 26.17 -30.55 9.71
C GLY A 554 26.32 -31.36 8.41
N LEU A 555 26.31 -30.70 7.24
CA LEU A 555 26.38 -31.34 5.92
C LEU A 555 27.82 -31.31 5.40
N ARG A 556 28.26 -32.44 4.83
CA ARG A 556 29.53 -32.56 4.12
C ARG A 556 29.27 -33.07 2.71
N LEU A 557 29.20 -32.16 1.74
CA LEU A 557 29.01 -32.52 0.33
C LEU A 557 30.30 -33.15 -0.23
N THR A 558 30.27 -34.46 -0.44
CA THR A 558 31.38 -35.29 -0.94
C THR A 558 31.29 -35.59 -2.43
N ASP A 559 30.10 -35.49 -3.03
CA ASP A 559 29.87 -35.83 -4.44
C ASP A 559 28.85 -34.88 -5.12
N ASN A 560 28.88 -34.86 -6.45
CA ASN A 560 28.04 -33.99 -7.29
C ASN A 560 26.53 -34.32 -7.21
N LYS A 561 26.16 -35.56 -6.89
CA LYS A 561 24.75 -35.97 -6.76
C LYS A 561 24.14 -35.32 -5.50
N GLN A 562 24.91 -35.24 -4.40
CA GLN A 562 24.49 -34.52 -3.20
C GLN A 562 24.28 -33.02 -3.47
N TYR A 563 25.15 -32.37 -4.26
CA TYR A 563 24.94 -30.98 -4.70
C TYR A 563 23.63 -30.81 -5.47
N ARG A 564 23.34 -31.69 -6.43
CA ARG A 564 22.08 -31.70 -7.18
C ARG A 564 20.85 -31.89 -6.30
N ASP A 565 20.89 -32.87 -5.40
CA ASP A 565 19.75 -33.24 -4.58
C ASP A 565 19.47 -32.16 -3.51
N LEU A 566 20.52 -31.48 -3.01
CA LEU A 566 20.37 -30.28 -2.17
C LEU A 566 19.89 -29.06 -2.98
N TYR A 567 20.39 -28.83 -4.20
CA TYR A 567 19.92 -27.76 -5.10
C TYR A 567 18.41 -27.86 -5.30
N LYS A 568 17.92 -29.06 -5.67
CA LYS A 568 16.49 -29.33 -5.88
C LYS A 568 15.68 -29.04 -4.62
N LYS A 569 16.11 -29.53 -3.45
CA LYS A 569 15.45 -29.25 -2.17
C LYS A 569 15.37 -27.75 -1.84
N ARG A 570 16.46 -26.99 -2.00
CA ARG A 570 16.49 -25.54 -1.72
C ARG A 570 15.61 -24.76 -2.69
N ARG A 571 15.73 -25.04 -4.00
CA ARG A 571 14.93 -24.36 -5.03
C ARG A 571 13.45 -24.69 -4.91
N GLU A 572 13.06 -25.92 -4.59
CA GLU A 572 11.65 -26.28 -4.35
C GLU A 572 11.00 -25.40 -3.26
N ILE A 573 11.70 -25.20 -2.14
CA ILE A 573 11.23 -24.36 -1.02
C ILE A 573 11.17 -22.89 -1.42
N LEU A 574 12.23 -22.33 -2.03
CA LEU A 574 12.23 -20.94 -2.52
C LEU A 574 11.12 -20.68 -3.55
N MET A 575 10.74 -21.70 -4.33
CA MET A 575 9.69 -21.62 -5.35
C MET A 575 8.27 -21.79 -4.78
N PHE A 576 8.08 -22.16 -3.50
CA PHE A 576 6.74 -22.17 -2.87
C PHE A 576 6.06 -20.80 -2.93
N GLY A 577 6.84 -19.72 -2.83
CA GLY A 577 6.34 -18.34 -2.89
C GLY A 577 5.82 -17.89 -4.27
N LEU A 578 6.00 -18.67 -5.35
CA LEU A 578 5.46 -18.33 -6.67
C LEU A 578 3.92 -18.42 -6.76
N LYS A 579 3.22 -18.83 -5.71
CA LYS A 579 1.75 -19.00 -5.70
C LYS A 579 1.05 -18.14 -4.66
N LYS A 580 0.88 -16.84 -4.96
CA LYS A 580 -0.11 -15.90 -4.38
C LYS A 580 -0.45 -16.12 -2.89
N MET A 581 0.55 -16.14 -2.02
CA MET A 581 0.35 -15.99 -0.56
C MET A 581 1.49 -15.17 0.02
N GLY A 582 1.17 -14.13 0.79
CA GLY A 582 2.13 -13.45 1.65
C GLY A 582 2.51 -14.34 2.83
N PHE A 583 3.74 -14.20 3.30
CA PHE A 583 4.18 -14.82 4.56
C PHE A 583 3.43 -14.17 5.74
N LYS A 584 2.92 -14.94 6.70
CA LYS A 584 2.14 -14.40 7.84
C LYS A 584 2.90 -14.49 9.17
N PHE A 585 2.99 -15.70 9.74
CA PHE A 585 3.53 -15.91 11.09
C PHE A 585 4.51 -17.08 11.21
N GLY A 586 4.77 -17.80 10.11
CA GLY A 586 5.58 -19.03 10.17
C GLY A 586 4.79 -20.29 10.50
N ASP A 587 3.46 -20.24 10.59
CA ASP A 587 2.66 -21.34 11.14
C ASP A 587 2.35 -22.47 10.16
N THR A 588 2.26 -22.21 8.85
CA THR A 588 1.97 -23.29 7.90
C THR A 588 3.18 -24.19 7.67
N ASN A 589 2.93 -25.45 7.31
CA ASN A 589 3.99 -26.42 6.95
C ASN A 589 4.81 -26.04 5.68
N ARG A 590 4.47 -24.94 5.00
CA ARG A 590 5.31 -24.32 3.95
C ARG A 590 6.19 -23.23 4.54
N GLU A 591 5.61 -22.29 5.27
CA GLU A 591 6.37 -21.21 5.93
C GLU A 591 7.45 -21.77 6.86
N LYS A 592 7.15 -22.81 7.64
CA LYS A 592 8.14 -23.52 8.49
C LYS A 592 9.37 -23.97 7.69
N LYS A 593 9.15 -24.60 6.54
CA LYS A 593 10.24 -25.03 5.64
C LYS A 593 11.00 -23.86 5.04
N CYS A 594 10.34 -22.72 4.83
CA CYS A 594 11.00 -21.49 4.41
C CYS A 594 11.88 -20.92 5.53
N LEU A 595 11.41 -20.87 6.79
CA LEU A 595 12.21 -20.46 7.95
C LEU A 595 13.40 -21.41 8.18
N ASP A 596 13.17 -22.73 8.13
CA ASP A 596 14.24 -23.74 8.18
C ASP A 596 15.34 -23.46 7.13
N LEU A 597 14.94 -23.05 5.92
CA LEU A 597 15.87 -22.71 4.85
C LEU A 597 16.53 -21.34 5.06
N MET A 598 15.79 -20.31 5.47
CA MET A 598 16.37 -18.99 5.77
C MET A 598 17.43 -19.10 6.87
N LEU A 599 17.16 -19.83 7.95
CA LEU A 599 18.11 -20.11 9.03
C LEU A 599 19.38 -20.82 8.51
N VAL A 600 19.23 -21.81 7.63
CA VAL A 600 20.36 -22.49 6.99
C VAL A 600 21.16 -21.56 6.08
N LEU A 601 20.50 -20.68 5.31
CA LEU A 601 21.17 -19.70 4.45
C LEU A 601 21.86 -18.59 5.26
N ILE A 602 21.29 -18.16 6.39
CA ILE A 602 21.93 -17.23 7.34
C ILE A 602 23.18 -17.86 7.96
N LYS A 603 23.10 -19.13 8.42
CA LYS A 603 24.25 -19.87 8.96
C LYS A 603 25.33 -20.14 7.90
N GLU A 604 24.95 -20.33 6.63
CA GLU A 604 25.89 -20.55 5.52
C GLU A 604 26.38 -19.26 4.83
N ALA A 605 25.86 -18.09 5.21
CA ALA A 605 26.29 -16.80 4.69
C ALA A 605 27.80 -16.59 4.89
N CYS A 606 28.48 -16.08 3.86
CA CYS A 606 29.91 -15.79 3.87
C CYS A 606 30.81 -17.04 4.13
N ALA A 607 30.32 -18.26 3.83
CA ALA A 607 31.10 -19.49 4.01
C ALA A 607 32.23 -19.66 2.97
N ASP A 608 32.10 -19.05 1.79
CA ASP A 608 33.09 -19.14 0.69
C ASP A 608 33.96 -17.86 0.56
N THR A 609 33.70 -16.81 1.35
CA THR A 609 34.46 -15.55 1.28
C THR A 609 35.86 -15.71 1.89
N LYS A 610 36.86 -15.91 1.04
CA LYS A 610 38.26 -15.70 1.40
C LYS A 610 38.53 -14.19 1.50
N ASN A 611 39.16 -13.74 2.58
CA ASN A 611 39.57 -12.35 2.79
C ASN A 611 40.18 -11.73 1.52
N GLY A 612 39.66 -10.60 1.02
CA GLY A 612 40.30 -9.93 -0.12
C GLY A 612 39.63 -8.68 -0.66
N ASP A 613 38.34 -8.72 -1.02
CA ASP A 613 37.67 -7.62 -1.73
C ASP A 613 36.65 -6.91 -0.82
N LYS A 614 36.91 -5.63 -0.52
CA LYS A 614 36.08 -4.77 0.36
C LYS A 614 35.12 -3.84 -0.40
N GLU A 615 35.08 -3.88 -1.74
CA GLU A 615 34.52 -2.80 -2.55
C GLU A 615 33.04 -2.91 -2.94
N THR A 616 32.30 -3.93 -2.47
CA THR A 616 30.85 -4.05 -2.71
C THR A 616 30.06 -4.41 -1.45
N THR A 617 28.85 -3.85 -1.33
CA THR A 617 27.97 -3.98 -0.15
C THR A 617 27.37 -5.38 0.05
N TYR A 618 27.49 -6.27 -0.95
CA TYR A 618 26.90 -7.62 -0.94
C TYR A 618 27.88 -8.67 -1.47
N ALA A 619 28.69 -9.24 -0.58
CA ALA A 619 29.65 -10.30 -0.90
C ALA A 619 29.06 -11.74 -0.85
N SER A 620 27.87 -11.92 -0.26
CA SER A 620 27.25 -13.24 -0.04
C SER A 620 25.99 -13.46 -0.89
N LYS A 621 26.05 -14.52 -1.72
CA LYS A 621 24.92 -15.02 -2.52
C LYS A 621 23.73 -15.47 -1.65
N ASN A 622 24.01 -16.04 -0.48
CA ASN A 622 22.97 -16.50 0.41
C ASN A 622 22.17 -15.32 0.97
N LEU A 623 22.84 -14.21 1.33
CA LEU A 623 22.17 -12.97 1.76
C LEU A 623 21.36 -12.34 0.62
N GLU A 624 21.93 -12.23 -0.58
CA GLU A 624 21.22 -11.72 -1.77
C GLU A 624 19.93 -12.53 -2.08
N LEU A 625 20.00 -13.87 -1.98
CA LEU A 625 18.84 -14.74 -2.10
C LEU A 625 17.81 -14.51 -0.99
N ILE A 626 18.24 -14.36 0.26
CA ILE A 626 17.35 -14.08 1.40
C ILE A 626 16.64 -12.74 1.19
N GLN A 627 17.36 -11.68 0.80
CA GLN A 627 16.77 -10.36 0.50
C GLN A 627 15.75 -10.44 -0.63
N THR A 628 16.10 -11.12 -1.73
CA THR A 628 15.22 -11.31 -2.89
C THR A 628 13.95 -12.08 -2.53
N PHE A 629 14.09 -13.16 -1.74
CA PHE A 629 12.94 -13.92 -1.21
C PHE A 629 12.08 -13.05 -0.27
N SER A 630 12.73 -12.24 0.57
CA SER A 630 12.10 -11.40 1.59
C SER A 630 11.24 -10.29 0.98
N LYS A 631 11.81 -9.47 0.08
CA LYS A 631 11.09 -8.44 -0.67
C LYS A 631 9.90 -9.05 -1.44
N LYS A 632 10.10 -10.21 -2.07
CA LYS A 632 9.10 -10.85 -2.95
C LYS A 632 7.92 -11.51 -2.24
N HIS A 633 8.08 -11.89 -0.97
CA HIS A 633 7.07 -12.67 -0.24
C HIS A 633 6.54 -12.00 1.03
N GLY A 634 6.90 -10.73 1.26
CA GLY A 634 6.41 -9.94 2.40
C GLY A 634 7.02 -10.34 3.74
N LEU A 635 8.16 -11.04 3.74
CA LEU A 635 8.83 -11.50 4.99
C LEU A 635 9.26 -10.34 5.90
N LEU A 636 9.36 -9.13 5.34
CA LEU A 636 9.75 -7.90 6.04
C LEU A 636 8.60 -6.90 6.23
N ALA A 637 7.38 -7.24 5.77
CA ALA A 637 6.21 -6.41 5.98
C ALA A 637 5.93 -6.20 7.49
N ASN A 638 5.21 -5.14 7.82
CA ASN A 638 4.67 -4.98 9.17
C ASN A 638 3.44 -5.89 9.35
N TYR A 639 3.24 -6.39 10.57
CA TYR A 639 2.27 -7.46 10.83
C TYR A 639 0.87 -6.90 11.05
N ARG A 640 -0.08 -7.20 10.15
CA ARG A 640 -1.51 -6.95 10.42
C ARG A 640 -2.06 -7.99 11.41
N GLY A 641 -1.89 -7.73 12.71
CA GLY A 641 -2.47 -8.53 13.78
C GLY A 641 -1.77 -8.40 15.15
N ARG A 642 -2.46 -8.86 16.19
CA ARG A 642 -2.00 -8.81 17.58
C ARG A 642 -0.72 -9.62 17.81
N VAL A 643 0.30 -9.00 18.38
CA VAL A 643 1.56 -9.65 18.82
C VAL A 643 1.27 -10.87 19.71
N PRO A 644 1.62 -12.11 19.28
CA PRO A 644 1.37 -13.33 20.05
C PRO A 644 2.36 -13.52 21.21
N SER A 645 1.98 -14.41 22.14
CA SER A 645 2.51 -14.46 23.50
C SER A 645 3.16 -15.79 23.90
N GLY A 646 3.70 -16.55 22.95
CA GLY A 646 4.25 -17.88 23.21
C GLY A 646 5.36 -18.32 22.26
N ARG A 647 6.08 -19.39 22.64
CA ARG A 647 7.19 -20.00 21.86
C ARG A 647 6.66 -20.78 20.65
N GLY A 648 6.02 -20.08 19.73
CA GLY A 648 5.55 -20.60 18.45
C GLY A 648 6.61 -20.52 17.33
N PRO A 649 6.27 -20.93 16.10
CA PRO A 649 7.13 -20.80 14.92
C PRO A 649 7.52 -19.36 14.63
N GLU A 650 6.65 -18.43 15.01
CA GLU A 650 6.84 -16.99 14.94
C GLU A 650 8.10 -16.50 15.66
N HIS A 651 8.52 -17.11 16.78
CA HIS A 651 9.76 -16.70 17.45
C HIS A 651 10.97 -16.85 16.53
N ALA A 652 11.03 -17.93 15.74
CA ALA A 652 12.07 -18.13 14.73
C ALA A 652 11.90 -17.16 13.54
N PHE A 653 10.66 -16.80 13.18
CA PHE A 653 10.42 -15.77 12.17
C PHE A 653 10.92 -14.39 12.63
N LEU A 654 10.54 -13.94 13.82
CA LEU A 654 11.00 -12.67 14.38
C LEU A 654 12.53 -12.66 14.55
N ALA A 655 13.14 -13.75 15.03
CA ALA A 655 14.60 -13.87 15.11
C ALA A 655 15.28 -13.73 13.72
N ILE A 656 14.72 -14.35 12.67
CA ILE A 656 15.18 -14.19 11.29
C ILE A 656 14.97 -12.75 10.80
N LYS A 657 13.79 -12.14 11.02
CA LYS A 657 13.51 -10.75 10.62
C LYS A 657 14.44 -9.74 11.30
N CYS A 658 14.72 -9.93 12.60
CA CYS A 658 15.67 -9.09 13.34
C CYS A 658 17.13 -9.28 12.88
N ALA A 659 17.54 -10.51 12.57
CA ALA A 659 18.88 -10.78 12.00
C ALA A 659 19.04 -10.22 10.57
N LEU A 660 17.94 -9.91 9.88
CA LEU A 660 17.92 -9.27 8.56
C LEU A 660 17.68 -7.74 8.65
N GLY A 661 17.94 -7.15 9.83
CA GLY A 661 17.77 -5.73 10.14
C GLY A 661 18.16 -4.76 9.02
N PRO A 662 19.38 -4.83 8.45
CA PRO A 662 19.81 -3.93 7.38
C PRO A 662 18.90 -3.88 6.14
N THR A 663 18.14 -4.94 5.83
CA THR A 663 17.20 -4.93 4.68
C THR A 663 15.88 -4.22 4.99
N LEU A 664 15.54 -4.02 6.26
CA LEU A 664 14.38 -3.21 6.66
C LEU A 664 14.56 -1.72 6.30
N PHE A 665 15.80 -1.26 6.10
CA PHE A 665 16.16 0.13 5.79
C PHE A 665 16.56 0.34 4.32
N GLY A 666 16.08 -0.52 3.42
CA GLY A 666 16.34 -0.38 1.99
C GLY A 666 15.48 0.72 1.35
N LEU A 667 16.10 1.75 0.76
CA LEU A 667 15.40 2.84 0.06
C LEU A 667 14.51 2.40 -1.12
N GLU A 668 14.67 1.15 -1.59
CA GLU A 668 13.86 0.52 -2.64
C GLU A 668 12.68 -0.31 -2.09
N ASP A 669 12.37 -0.22 -0.79
CA ASP A 669 11.29 -1.02 -0.19
C ASP A 669 9.92 -0.49 -0.65
N PRO A 670 9.09 -1.30 -1.36
CA PRO A 670 7.76 -0.88 -1.79
C PRO A 670 6.76 -0.67 -0.64
N LEU A 671 7.17 -0.94 0.61
CA LEU A 671 6.43 -0.67 1.83
C LEU A 671 7.02 0.51 2.64
N CYS A 672 7.83 1.39 2.02
CA CYS A 672 8.37 2.58 2.69
C CYS A 672 7.29 3.50 3.27
N ASN A 673 6.12 3.61 2.62
CA ASN A 673 5.00 4.44 3.07
C ASN A 673 3.96 3.64 3.89
N ASP A 674 4.30 2.46 4.42
CA ASP A 674 3.41 1.63 5.23
C ASP A 674 3.41 2.08 6.71
N HIS A 675 2.44 2.92 7.06
CA HIS A 675 2.17 3.35 8.44
C HIS A 675 1.85 2.17 9.40
N PHE A 676 1.46 1.00 8.86
CA PHE A 676 0.89 -0.06 9.69
C PHE A 676 1.88 -0.55 10.77
N GLY A 677 1.46 -0.52 12.03
CA GLY A 677 2.24 -1.02 13.16
C GLY A 677 3.26 -0.04 13.74
N PHE A 678 3.26 1.24 13.31
CA PHE A 678 4.10 2.27 13.92
C PHE A 678 3.69 2.57 15.37
N ASP A 679 2.40 2.71 15.66
CA ASP A 679 1.93 3.09 17.01
C ASP A 679 2.26 2.01 18.05
N GLU A 680 2.15 0.71 17.70
CA GLU A 680 2.66 -0.37 18.55
C GLU A 680 4.19 -0.31 18.69
N ALA A 681 4.92 0.04 17.63
CA ALA A 681 6.36 0.12 17.65
C ALA A 681 6.86 1.26 18.56
N GLN A 682 6.26 2.45 18.45
CA GLN A 682 6.48 3.61 19.32
C GLN A 682 6.09 3.26 20.77
N GLN A 683 4.89 2.70 21.01
CA GLN A 683 4.47 2.25 22.34
C GLN A 683 5.48 1.29 22.97
N MET A 684 5.99 0.31 22.21
CA MET A 684 6.96 -0.69 22.71
C MET A 684 8.37 -0.12 22.89
N ALA A 685 8.78 0.87 22.10
CA ALA A 685 10.05 1.59 22.27
C ALA A 685 10.10 2.37 23.60
N TYR A 686 9.10 3.23 23.83
CA TYR A 686 9.05 4.07 25.03
C TYR A 686 8.61 3.33 26.30
N MET A 687 8.10 2.10 26.22
CA MET A 687 7.72 1.29 27.38
C MET A 687 8.93 1.05 28.32
N PRO A 688 8.81 1.18 29.66
CA PRO A 688 9.94 1.05 30.57
C PRO A 688 10.39 -0.40 30.76
N ALA A 689 11.64 -0.61 31.20
CA ALA A 689 12.29 -1.92 31.27
C ALA A 689 11.56 -2.93 32.19
N ILE A 690 10.91 -2.48 33.27
CA ILE A 690 10.09 -3.34 34.14
C ILE A 690 8.87 -3.95 33.44
N HIS A 691 8.32 -3.28 32.41
CA HIS A 691 7.20 -3.78 31.60
C HIS A 691 7.69 -4.51 30.35
N MET A 692 8.68 -3.96 29.65
CA MET A 692 9.24 -4.51 28.41
C MET A 692 10.78 -4.62 28.49
N PRO A 693 11.29 -5.65 29.19
CA PRO A 693 12.72 -5.92 29.25
C PRO A 693 13.25 -6.44 27.91
N ILE A 694 14.49 -6.08 27.57
CA ILE A 694 15.17 -6.51 26.34
C ILE A 694 15.57 -7.99 26.45
N PHE A 695 16.00 -8.42 27.64
CA PHE A 695 16.46 -9.78 27.93
C PHE A 695 15.60 -10.48 28.97
N GLY A 696 15.41 -11.80 28.82
CA GLY A 696 14.58 -12.58 29.72
C GLY A 696 14.66 -14.09 29.49
N GLY A 697 13.50 -14.74 29.44
CA GLY A 697 13.39 -16.20 29.41
C GLY A 697 13.81 -16.88 30.72
N SER A 698 14.27 -18.12 30.62
CA SER A 698 14.65 -18.96 31.78
C SER A 698 16.14 -18.91 32.14
N ASN A 699 16.96 -18.30 31.28
CA ASN A 699 18.38 -18.06 31.49
C ASN A 699 18.71 -16.57 31.75
N GLY A 700 17.76 -15.64 31.56
CA GLY A 700 18.02 -14.20 31.62
C GLY A 700 18.76 -13.64 30.40
N GLN A 701 18.89 -14.43 29.33
CA GLN A 701 19.67 -14.10 28.11
C GLN A 701 18.88 -14.46 26.83
N THR A 702 17.57 -14.72 26.93
CA THR A 702 16.70 -14.86 25.77
C THR A 702 16.23 -13.47 25.35
N ILE A 703 16.43 -13.07 24.09
CA ILE A 703 16.03 -11.76 23.59
C ILE A 703 14.51 -11.68 23.45
N ASN A 704 13.94 -10.53 23.79
CA ASN A 704 12.54 -10.18 23.55
C ASN A 704 12.33 -9.85 22.07
N MET A 705 12.26 -10.87 21.21
CA MET A 705 12.18 -10.72 19.76
C MET A 705 11.00 -9.85 19.26
N PRO A 706 9.79 -9.88 19.85
CA PRO A 706 8.74 -8.92 19.52
C PRO A 706 9.15 -7.47 19.77
N TRP A 707 9.82 -7.19 20.90
CA TRP A 707 10.34 -5.86 21.22
C TRP A 707 11.45 -5.41 20.26
N LEU A 708 12.37 -6.30 19.91
CA LEU A 708 13.44 -5.99 18.96
C LEU A 708 12.90 -5.74 17.54
N ASN A 709 11.90 -6.51 17.09
CA ASN A 709 11.17 -6.21 15.85
C ASN A 709 10.49 -4.84 15.92
N ALA A 710 9.84 -4.51 17.05
CA ALA A 710 9.22 -3.21 17.25
C ALA A 710 10.24 -2.06 17.13
N GLN A 711 11.46 -2.19 17.70
CA GLN A 711 12.48 -1.15 17.53
C GLN A 711 12.89 -0.99 16.06
N LEU A 712 13.04 -2.10 15.32
CA LEU A 712 13.37 -2.06 13.90
C LEU A 712 12.23 -1.50 13.03
N THR A 713 10.96 -1.73 13.39
CA THR A 713 9.81 -1.10 12.72
C THR A 713 9.74 0.41 13.02
N PHE A 714 9.99 0.83 14.26
CA PHE A 714 10.06 2.25 14.64
C PHE A 714 11.11 3.01 13.83
N TRP A 715 12.36 2.51 13.81
CA TRP A 715 13.43 3.15 13.05
C TRP A 715 13.22 3.08 11.53
N ARG A 716 12.53 2.05 11.04
CA ARG A 716 12.20 1.92 9.61
C ARG A 716 11.22 2.98 9.14
N TYR A 717 10.23 3.32 9.97
CA TYR A 717 9.32 4.44 9.71
C TYR A 717 10.11 5.75 9.60
N HIS A 718 10.89 6.07 10.63
CA HIS A 718 11.66 7.32 10.69
C HIS A 718 12.75 7.46 9.62
N PHE A 719 13.25 6.36 9.04
CA PHE A 719 14.24 6.38 7.95
C PHE A 719 13.66 6.30 6.53
N LEU A 720 12.42 5.80 6.34
CA LEU A 720 11.87 5.52 5.00
C LEU A 720 10.55 6.21 4.68
N HIS A 721 9.75 6.61 5.68
CA HIS A 721 8.41 7.12 5.43
C HIS A 721 8.44 8.51 4.80
N GLN A 722 7.80 8.68 3.64
CA GLN A 722 8.07 9.80 2.73
C GLN A 722 7.56 11.18 3.17
N HIS A 723 6.67 11.24 4.15
CA HIS A 723 6.08 12.50 4.62
C HIS A 723 6.27 12.71 6.13
N ASP A 724 6.36 11.62 6.89
CA ASP A 724 6.27 11.63 8.36
C ASP A 724 7.53 11.04 9.03
N GLY A 725 8.47 10.48 8.25
CA GLY A 725 9.73 9.94 8.75
C GLY A 725 10.76 11.03 9.01
N LEU A 726 11.00 11.38 10.27
CA LEU A 726 11.76 12.57 10.68
C LEU A 726 13.22 12.61 10.17
N LEU A 727 13.83 11.45 9.91
CA LEU A 727 15.21 11.31 9.42
C LEU A 727 15.26 10.78 7.98
N GLN A 728 14.14 10.79 7.24
CA GLN A 728 14.04 10.15 5.93
C GLN A 728 14.93 10.81 4.88
N ASN A 729 14.98 12.14 4.85
CA ASN A 729 15.79 12.87 3.87
C ASN A 729 17.29 12.65 4.13
N ASP A 730 17.68 12.63 5.39
CA ASP A 730 19.06 12.53 5.85
C ASP A 730 19.59 11.10 5.68
N PHE A 731 18.79 10.10 6.07
CA PHE A 731 19.09 8.68 5.84
C PHE A 731 19.22 8.36 4.34
N LYS A 732 18.40 9.01 3.51
CA LYS A 732 18.46 8.94 2.04
C LYS A 732 19.68 9.66 1.48
N ALA A 733 20.16 10.73 2.12
CA ALA A 733 21.36 11.48 1.74
C ALA A 733 22.67 10.77 2.09
N LEU A 734 22.70 9.90 3.12
CA LEU A 734 23.87 9.08 3.47
C LEU A 734 24.42 8.32 2.26
N GLU A 735 25.75 8.26 2.12
CA GLU A 735 26.40 7.43 1.09
C GLU A 735 26.16 5.93 1.34
N ALA A 736 26.31 5.08 0.31
CA ALA A 736 25.99 3.64 0.42
C ALA A 736 26.91 2.86 1.38
N CYS A 737 28.08 3.39 1.74
CA CYS A 737 28.95 2.84 2.78
C CYS A 737 28.65 3.37 4.19
N ASP A 738 27.85 4.43 4.30
CA ASP A 738 27.47 5.12 5.54
C ASP A 738 26.13 4.62 6.12
N ARG A 739 25.46 3.67 5.45
CA ARG A 739 24.17 3.09 5.85
C ARG A 739 24.33 1.71 6.52
N PRO A 740 23.33 1.23 7.29
CA PRO A 740 23.31 -0.11 7.85
C PRO A 740 23.61 -1.20 6.81
N ARG A 741 24.52 -2.11 7.15
CA ARG A 741 25.11 -3.09 6.23
C ARG A 741 25.23 -4.48 6.87
N TYR A 742 25.34 -5.50 6.03
CA TYR A 742 25.47 -6.90 6.48
C TYR A 742 26.90 -7.26 6.88
N TRP A 743 27.01 -8.31 7.69
CA TRP A 743 28.27 -8.97 8.00
C TRP A 743 28.95 -9.52 6.73
N ASN A 744 30.29 -9.53 6.75
CA ASN A 744 31.13 -9.98 5.63
C ASN A 744 31.91 -11.28 5.92
N THR A 745 31.71 -11.88 7.10
CA THR A 745 32.33 -13.14 7.55
C THR A 745 31.26 -14.11 8.07
N GLN A 746 31.51 -15.42 8.01
CA GLN A 746 30.53 -16.42 8.47
C GLN A 746 30.25 -16.27 9.97
N LEU A 747 28.96 -16.19 10.33
CA LEU A 747 28.50 -16.06 11.72
C LEU A 747 28.91 -17.26 12.58
N THR A 748 29.46 -16.99 13.76
CA THR A 748 29.99 -17.98 14.71
C THR A 748 29.37 -17.82 16.09
N GLN A 749 29.19 -18.93 16.82
CA GLN A 749 28.88 -18.90 18.24
C GLN A 749 30.18 -19.00 19.03
N ASP A 750 30.77 -17.85 19.31
CA ASP A 750 32.00 -17.75 20.07
C ASP A 750 31.77 -17.90 21.59
N PRO A 751 32.81 -18.29 22.36
CA PRO A 751 32.74 -18.36 23.82
C PRO A 751 32.96 -17.00 24.51
N ALA A 752 33.44 -16.00 23.75
CA ALA A 752 33.79 -14.66 24.18
C ALA A 752 33.13 -13.62 23.27
N PRO A 753 32.74 -12.45 23.79
CA PRO A 753 32.25 -11.34 22.98
C PRO A 753 33.34 -10.85 22.02
N LYS A 754 32.96 -10.52 20.78
CA LYS A 754 33.87 -9.88 19.82
C LYS A 754 33.95 -8.39 20.11
N ALA A 755 35.15 -7.83 19.92
CA ALA A 755 35.29 -6.38 19.80
C ALA A 755 34.49 -5.90 18.58
N LEU A 756 33.74 -4.81 18.77
CA LEU A 756 33.05 -4.10 17.70
C LEU A 756 34.07 -3.38 16.79
N GLY A 757 33.60 -2.95 15.61
CA GLY A 757 34.29 -1.95 14.81
C GLY A 757 34.43 -0.62 15.57
N ARG A 758 35.34 0.23 15.12
CA ARG A 758 35.68 1.50 15.79
C ARG A 758 34.64 2.58 15.58
N HIS A 759 34.12 2.76 14.37
CA HIS A 759 33.37 3.96 14.00
C HIS A 759 31.91 3.65 13.76
N TRP A 760 31.04 4.26 14.59
CA TRP A 760 29.60 4.04 14.55
C TRP A 760 28.85 5.34 14.29
N LYS A 761 27.76 5.24 13.53
CA LYS A 761 26.80 6.31 13.23
C LYS A 761 25.41 5.87 13.68
N GLY A 762 24.55 6.81 14.09
CA GLY A 762 23.14 6.52 14.29
C GLY A 762 22.38 7.62 15.03
N SER A 763 21.35 7.25 15.79
CA SER A 763 20.43 8.20 16.41
C SER A 763 19.79 7.64 17.68
N TYR A 764 19.24 8.53 18.51
CA TYR A 764 18.26 8.21 19.52
C TYR A 764 17.03 9.11 19.36
N ALA A 765 15.86 8.57 19.68
CA ALA A 765 14.61 9.33 19.68
C ALA A 765 14.16 9.60 21.12
N PHE A 766 13.48 10.72 21.33
CA PHE A 766 12.90 11.11 22.60
C PHE A 766 11.55 11.82 22.40
N VAL A 767 10.82 12.01 23.49
CA VAL A 767 9.63 12.88 23.57
C VAL A 767 9.56 13.47 24.98
N ASP A 768 8.83 14.55 25.14
CA ASP A 768 8.66 15.23 26.42
C ASP A 768 8.14 14.33 27.57
N ARG A 769 8.50 14.67 28.81
CA ARG A 769 8.28 13.80 29.99
C ARG A 769 6.81 13.58 30.38
N ASP A 770 5.87 14.42 29.93
CA ASP A 770 4.42 14.17 30.06
C ASP A 770 3.84 13.43 28.85
N VAL A 771 4.42 13.63 27.66
CA VAL A 771 4.03 12.96 26.40
C VAL A 771 4.30 11.46 26.46
N ILE A 772 5.44 11.04 27.03
CA ILE A 772 5.82 9.62 27.15
C ILE A 772 4.77 8.76 27.87
N ALA A 773 4.01 9.35 28.81
CA ALA A 773 2.92 8.65 29.51
C ALA A 773 1.74 8.35 28.56
N ARG A 774 1.49 9.22 27.57
CA ARG A 774 0.42 9.05 26.58
C ARG A 774 0.77 7.90 25.62
N ILE A 775 2.01 7.89 25.11
CA ILE A 775 2.57 6.80 24.29
C ILE A 775 2.43 5.46 25.04
N ARG A 776 2.89 5.40 26.30
CA ARG A 776 2.87 4.18 27.12
C ARG A 776 1.45 3.61 27.29
N ASN A 777 0.44 4.47 27.47
CA ASN A 777 -0.95 4.04 27.60
C ASN A 777 -1.61 3.66 26.25
N GLY A 778 -0.99 3.96 25.12
CA GLY A 778 -1.46 3.57 23.77
C GLY A 778 -2.15 4.68 22.97
N HIS A 779 -2.17 5.92 23.49
CA HIS A 779 -2.85 7.06 22.86
C HIS A 779 -2.24 7.52 21.53
N GLY A 780 -1.08 6.98 21.11
CA GLY A 780 -0.51 7.23 19.78
C GLY A 780 -1.43 6.82 18.61
N ARG A 781 -2.40 5.94 18.87
CA ARG A 781 -3.46 5.57 17.91
C ARG A 781 -4.63 6.56 17.85
N GLU A 782 -4.80 7.36 18.91
CA GLU A 782 -5.90 8.33 19.05
C GLU A 782 -5.47 9.72 18.59
N TYR A 783 -4.17 10.03 18.75
CA TYR A 783 -3.50 11.23 18.29
C TYR A 783 -2.10 10.84 17.82
N HIS A 784 -1.69 11.22 16.62
CA HIS A 784 -0.32 10.99 16.17
C HIS A 784 0.64 11.78 17.07
N ILE A 785 1.49 11.07 17.81
CA ILE A 785 2.50 11.66 18.69
C ILE A 785 3.81 11.70 17.89
N LEU A 786 4.27 12.92 17.58
CA LEU A 786 5.58 13.13 16.98
C LEU A 786 6.68 12.75 17.97
N ASP A 787 7.71 12.08 17.47
CA ASP A 787 8.99 11.92 18.13
C ASP A 787 9.86 13.17 17.93
N GLU A 788 10.93 13.29 18.71
CA GLU A 788 12.06 14.21 18.48
C GLU A 788 13.35 13.39 18.29
N MET A 789 14.26 13.86 17.44
CA MET A 789 15.48 13.11 17.06
C MET A 789 16.79 13.76 17.54
N SER A 790 17.80 12.94 17.80
CA SER A 790 19.17 13.39 18.09
C SER A 790 19.71 14.27 16.95
N GLY A 791 20.00 15.56 17.22
CA GLY A 791 20.51 16.48 16.21
C GLY A 791 19.49 16.91 15.14
N GLU A 792 18.18 16.76 15.39
CA GLU A 792 17.15 17.25 14.49
C GLU A 792 17.33 18.75 14.18
N GLN A 793 17.09 19.16 12.93
CA GLN A 793 17.26 20.53 12.44
C GLN A 793 18.71 21.07 12.47
N THR A 794 19.70 20.23 12.84
CA THR A 794 21.14 20.56 12.74
C THR A 794 21.75 20.07 11.41
N PRO A 795 22.99 20.48 11.06
CA PRO A 795 23.71 19.92 9.90
C PRO A 795 24.12 18.45 10.05
N GLU A 796 24.11 17.89 11.26
CA GLU A 796 24.57 16.53 11.57
C GLU A 796 23.49 15.72 12.32
N PRO A 797 22.39 15.34 11.65
CA PRO A 797 21.22 14.66 12.25
C PRO A 797 21.46 13.19 12.65
N PHE A 798 22.72 12.75 12.70
CA PHE A 798 23.12 11.45 13.21
C PHE A 798 24.33 11.60 14.13
N GLN A 799 24.20 11.17 15.39
CA GLN A 799 25.32 11.12 16.31
C GLN A 799 26.43 10.19 15.79
N HIS A 800 27.67 10.57 16.06
CA HIS A 800 28.87 9.80 15.77
C HIS A 800 29.51 9.33 17.07
N ILE A 801 29.98 8.08 17.12
CA ILE A 801 30.69 7.53 18.28
C ILE A 801 31.84 6.61 17.86
N CYS A 802 33.02 6.85 18.44
CA CYS A 802 34.22 6.05 18.30
C CYS A 802 34.36 5.13 19.53
N LEU A 803 34.46 3.82 19.31
CA LEU A 803 34.57 2.81 20.36
C LEU A 803 35.97 2.18 20.39
N GLU A 804 36.60 2.15 21.55
CA GLU A 804 37.90 1.50 21.78
C GLU A 804 37.76 0.32 22.77
N PRO A 805 38.07 -0.93 22.37
CA PRO A 805 38.08 -2.06 23.29
C PRO A 805 39.20 -1.92 24.33
N ARG A 806 38.85 -2.09 25.61
CA ARG A 806 39.78 -2.00 26.74
C ARG A 806 40.04 -3.36 27.36
N ASN A 807 41.25 -3.53 27.88
CA ASN A 807 41.56 -4.61 28.81
C ASN A 807 40.82 -4.36 30.15
N PRO A 808 40.00 -5.30 30.67
CA PRO A 808 39.28 -5.16 31.94
C PRO A 808 40.12 -4.83 33.17
N CYS A 809 41.45 -5.02 33.11
CA CYS A 809 42.37 -4.73 34.22
C CYS A 809 42.92 -3.30 34.25
N ASP A 810 42.83 -2.55 33.14
CA ASP A 810 43.65 -1.33 32.95
C ASP A 810 42.94 -0.04 33.38
N THR A 811 41.61 -0.07 33.56
CA THR A 811 40.80 1.07 34.03
C THR A 811 39.72 0.63 35.03
N VAL A 812 39.51 1.43 36.08
CA VAL A 812 38.46 1.17 37.08
C VAL A 812 37.08 1.30 36.45
N TRP A 813 36.15 0.40 36.77
CA TRP A 813 34.74 0.50 36.39
C TRP A 813 33.97 1.26 37.49
N PRO A 814 33.30 2.39 37.20
CA PRO A 814 32.59 3.15 38.22
C PRO A 814 31.47 2.33 38.86
N GLN A 815 31.43 2.30 40.19
CA GLN A 815 30.43 1.50 40.93
C GLN A 815 28.99 1.96 40.67
N GLU A 816 28.79 3.26 40.40
CA GLU A 816 27.52 3.84 39.99
C GLU A 816 27.07 3.31 38.61
N PHE A 817 27.98 3.22 37.64
CA PHE A 817 27.65 2.70 36.31
C PHE A 817 27.18 1.23 36.39
N GLU A 818 27.80 0.39 37.25
CA GLU A 818 27.29 -0.97 37.49
C GLU A 818 25.92 -1.00 38.19
N GLN A 819 25.66 -0.09 39.13
CA GLN A 819 24.36 -0.02 39.83
C GLN A 819 23.19 0.21 38.86
N HIS A 820 23.39 1.06 37.85
CA HIS A 820 22.37 1.33 36.83
C HIS A 820 22.35 0.28 35.71
N LEU A 821 23.51 -0.01 35.09
CA LEU A 821 23.59 -0.84 33.87
C LEU A 821 23.55 -2.36 34.13
N LYS A 822 24.01 -2.79 35.32
CA LYS A 822 24.11 -4.20 35.70
C LYS A 822 24.89 -4.98 34.63
N SER A 823 26.03 -4.42 34.21
CA SER A 823 26.82 -4.86 33.05
C SER A 823 27.53 -6.19 33.29
N LEU A 824 28.02 -6.40 34.52
CA LEU A 824 28.75 -7.59 34.97
C LEU A 824 27.89 -8.51 35.85
N THR A 825 26.77 -8.01 36.33
CA THR A 825 25.80 -8.72 37.18
C THR A 825 25.28 -10.01 36.49
N PRO A 826 25.42 -11.21 37.11
CA PRO A 826 25.00 -12.47 36.48
C PRO A 826 23.49 -12.55 36.19
N PRO A 827 23.07 -13.19 35.07
CA PRO A 827 21.65 -13.22 34.66
C PRO A 827 20.73 -13.96 35.64
N VAL A 828 19.57 -13.38 35.92
CA VAL A 828 18.57 -13.94 36.87
C VAL A 828 17.88 -15.18 36.30
N ARG A 829 18.36 -16.36 36.68
CA ARG A 829 17.83 -17.67 36.24
C ARG A 829 16.50 -17.99 36.93
N LYS A 830 15.42 -18.14 36.16
CA LYS A 830 14.08 -18.52 36.66
C LYS A 830 13.92 -20.05 36.76
N ALA A 831 13.09 -20.52 37.71
CA ALA A 831 12.91 -21.94 37.98
C ALA A 831 12.34 -22.71 36.76
N ARG A 832 12.99 -23.80 36.35
CA ARG A 832 12.65 -24.57 35.14
C ARG A 832 11.76 -25.78 35.44
N THR A 833 10.70 -25.95 34.65
CA THR A 833 9.87 -27.18 34.65
C THR A 833 10.64 -28.38 34.10
N ARG A 834 10.11 -29.60 34.31
CA ARG A 834 10.80 -30.84 33.90
C ARG A 834 11.05 -30.93 32.38
N ALA A 835 10.14 -30.38 31.56
CA ALA A 835 10.32 -30.29 30.11
C ALA A 835 11.35 -29.22 29.72
N GLN A 836 11.34 -28.05 30.39
CA GLN A 836 12.32 -26.98 30.13
C GLN A 836 13.76 -27.39 30.44
N LYS A 837 13.98 -28.35 31.37
CA LYS A 837 15.32 -28.91 31.63
C LYS A 837 15.88 -29.77 30.49
N GLN A 838 15.06 -30.16 29.51
CA GLN A 838 15.44 -31.16 28.50
C GLN A 838 15.98 -30.56 27.19
N GLY A 839 16.09 -29.23 27.11
CA GLY A 839 16.57 -28.50 25.93
C GLY A 839 17.18 -27.12 26.21
N THR A 840 17.63 -26.85 27.44
CA THR A 840 18.34 -25.60 27.78
C THR A 840 19.83 -25.84 27.93
N TYR A 841 20.64 -25.23 27.06
CA TYR A 841 22.06 -24.99 27.35
C TYR A 841 22.17 -24.01 28.53
N ASP A 842 23.04 -24.31 29.50
CA ASP A 842 23.16 -23.50 30.72
C ASP A 842 24.08 -22.28 30.58
N GLY A 843 24.65 -22.07 29.38
CA GLY A 843 25.58 -21.00 29.04
C GLY A 843 27.00 -21.24 29.58
N PRO A 844 28.04 -20.68 28.95
CA PRO A 844 29.28 -20.40 29.67
C PRO A 844 29.03 -19.36 30.77
N GLU A 845 30.00 -19.18 31.65
CA GLU A 845 30.09 -17.99 32.50
C GLU A 845 30.20 -16.73 31.61
N LEU A 846 29.66 -15.59 32.07
CA LEU A 846 29.70 -14.36 31.26
C LEU A 846 31.15 -13.94 31.02
N GLN A 847 31.59 -14.05 29.78
CA GLN A 847 32.77 -13.35 29.30
C GLN A 847 32.32 -11.97 28.84
N SER A 848 32.95 -10.94 29.39
CA SER A 848 32.59 -9.55 29.18
C SER A 848 33.80 -8.78 28.68
N LEU A 849 33.65 -8.03 27.58
CA LEU A 849 34.68 -7.16 27.02
C LEU A 849 34.32 -5.71 27.31
N ARG A 850 35.22 -4.98 27.97
CA ARG A 850 35.06 -3.54 28.21
C ARG A 850 35.34 -2.76 26.92
N PHE A 851 34.63 -1.67 26.72
CA PHE A 851 35.04 -0.60 25.83
C PHE A 851 34.88 0.76 26.53
N ASP A 852 35.71 1.71 26.12
CA ASP A 852 35.45 3.13 26.34
C ASP A 852 35.14 3.76 24.97
N GLY A 853 34.68 5.01 24.92
CA GLY A 853 34.43 5.71 23.66
C GLY A 853 34.27 7.21 23.80
N GLU A 854 34.28 7.88 22.65
CA GLU A 854 34.25 9.34 22.46
C GLU A 854 33.30 9.63 21.29
N GLY A 855 32.43 10.64 21.37
CA GLY A 855 31.42 10.91 20.35
C GLY A 855 30.81 12.30 20.42
N TYR A 856 29.99 12.63 19.42
CA TYR A 856 29.33 13.92 19.24
C TYR A 856 27.88 13.69 18.79
N ASP A 857 26.95 14.53 19.29
CA ASP A 857 25.49 14.37 19.09
C ASP A 857 24.79 15.60 18.47
N ALA A 858 25.56 16.46 17.81
CA ALA A 858 25.17 17.78 17.31
C ALA A 858 24.86 18.85 18.39
N SER A 859 24.99 18.54 19.68
CA SER A 859 24.93 19.52 20.77
C SER A 859 26.26 19.68 21.51
N GLU A 860 26.88 18.58 21.94
CA GLU A 860 28.14 18.59 22.69
C GLU A 860 28.94 17.28 22.50
N ASP A 861 30.26 17.36 22.74
CA ASP A 861 31.14 16.20 22.78
C ASP A 861 30.88 15.39 24.06
N PHE A 862 30.78 14.06 23.94
CA PHE A 862 30.45 13.17 25.04
C PHE A 862 31.41 11.98 25.15
N MET A 863 31.57 11.50 26.38
CA MET A 863 32.31 10.28 26.68
C MET A 863 31.36 9.08 26.82
N ALA A 864 31.87 7.89 26.52
CA ALA A 864 31.18 6.63 26.68
C ALA A 864 32.05 5.61 27.44
N SER A 865 31.41 4.73 28.21
CA SER A 865 32.07 3.57 28.82
C SER A 865 31.07 2.43 29.00
N GLY A 866 31.46 1.22 28.61
CA GLY A 866 30.52 0.11 28.51
C GLY A 866 31.14 -1.28 28.42
N TRP A 867 30.25 -2.26 28.26
CA TRP A 867 30.56 -3.68 28.21
C TRP A 867 29.75 -4.39 27.13
N LEU A 868 30.42 -5.33 26.48
CA LEU A 868 29.84 -6.31 25.57
C LEU A 868 29.80 -7.67 26.27
N ASN A 869 28.66 -8.36 26.19
CA ASN A 869 28.43 -9.66 26.81
C ASN A 869 27.92 -10.64 25.75
N GLN A 870 28.62 -11.76 25.55
CA GLN A 870 28.23 -12.77 24.56
C GLN A 870 26.89 -13.43 24.92
N LEU A 871 25.94 -13.44 23.98
CA LEU A 871 24.66 -14.14 24.13
C LEU A 871 24.71 -15.53 23.46
N PRO A 872 23.86 -16.48 23.90
CA PRO A 872 23.67 -17.75 23.21
C PRO A 872 22.87 -17.60 21.91
N GLU A 873 22.91 -18.62 21.04
CA GLU A 873 22.11 -18.65 19.81
C GLU A 873 20.62 -18.38 20.09
N GLN A 874 20.02 -17.44 19.35
CA GLN A 874 18.60 -17.09 19.48
C GLN A 874 17.83 -17.75 18.33
N GLU A 875 16.93 -18.69 18.65
CA GLU A 875 16.26 -19.58 17.68
C GLU A 875 17.23 -20.25 16.69
N GLY A 876 18.44 -20.53 17.16
CA GLY A 876 19.53 -21.11 16.38
C GLY A 876 20.38 -20.10 15.61
N ILE A 877 20.10 -18.80 15.59
CA ILE A 877 21.00 -17.82 14.95
C ILE A 877 22.15 -17.48 15.92
N PRO A 878 23.42 -17.67 15.55
CA PRO A 878 24.57 -17.31 16.38
C PRO A 878 25.00 -15.84 16.22
N GLY A 879 25.94 -15.39 17.06
CA GLY A 879 26.61 -14.09 16.89
C GLY A 879 25.92 -12.88 17.54
N TRP A 880 24.96 -13.07 18.44
CA TRP A 880 24.30 -11.97 19.18
C TRP A 880 25.13 -11.53 20.39
N GLN A 881 25.10 -10.24 20.73
CA GLN A 881 25.69 -9.73 21.99
C GLN A 881 24.72 -8.78 22.73
N ARG A 882 24.87 -8.68 24.07
CA ARG A 882 24.27 -7.61 24.89
C ARG A 882 25.30 -6.49 25.01
N MET A 883 24.92 -5.28 24.61
CA MET A 883 25.67 -4.05 24.89
C MET A 883 25.03 -3.35 26.09
N THR A 884 25.87 -2.84 26.98
CA THR A 884 25.50 -1.87 28.03
C THR A 884 26.52 -0.75 28.08
N MET A 885 26.09 0.51 28.11
CA MET A 885 26.96 1.69 28.05
C MET A 885 26.40 2.82 28.90
N MET A 886 27.28 3.59 29.54
CA MET A 886 26.95 4.92 30.06
C MET A 886 27.51 5.95 29.08
N LYS A 887 26.67 6.85 28.59
CA LYS A 887 27.07 8.15 28.03
C LYS A 887 27.13 9.16 29.17
N TYR A 888 28.18 9.97 29.21
CA TYR A 888 28.41 10.94 30.26
C TYR A 888 29.27 12.10 29.75
N PHE A 889 29.18 13.23 30.43
CA PHE A 889 29.97 14.42 30.13
C PHE A 889 31.09 14.59 31.17
N VAL A 890 32.11 15.38 30.82
CA VAL A 890 33.30 15.58 31.65
C VAL A 890 33.66 17.06 31.63
N ASP A 891 33.85 17.65 32.81
CA ASP A 891 34.31 19.03 32.96
C ASP A 891 35.74 19.20 32.39
N GLU A 892 35.90 20.09 31.39
CA GLU A 892 37.15 20.25 30.64
C GLU A 892 38.36 20.66 31.51
N ASP A 893 38.13 21.49 32.53
CA ASP A 893 39.17 22.05 33.41
C ASP A 893 39.66 21.03 34.46
N THR A 894 38.82 20.09 34.88
CA THR A 894 39.10 19.17 36.00
C THR A 894 39.18 17.69 35.61
N GLY A 895 38.62 17.28 34.48
CA GLY A 895 38.52 15.88 34.07
C GLY A 895 37.56 15.05 34.93
N ILE A 896 36.63 15.69 35.63
CA ILE A 896 35.64 15.04 36.51
C ILE A 896 34.34 14.79 35.73
N ILE A 897 33.76 13.60 35.93
CA ILE A 897 32.47 13.20 35.33
C ILE A 897 31.35 14.07 35.90
N ASP A 898 30.47 14.60 35.03
CA ASP A 898 29.20 15.15 35.49
C ASP A 898 28.23 14.00 35.85
N HIS A 899 27.94 13.88 37.14
CA HIS A 899 27.05 12.86 37.70
C HIS A 899 25.56 13.25 37.59
N GLU A 900 25.22 14.49 37.26
CA GLU A 900 23.85 14.94 36.98
C GLU A 900 23.48 14.72 35.50
N ALA A 901 24.47 14.73 34.58
CA ALA A 901 24.30 14.55 33.13
C ALA A 901 24.56 13.11 32.61
N LEU A 902 24.25 12.08 33.41
CA LEU A 902 24.44 10.67 33.03
C LEU A 902 23.27 10.13 32.17
N TRP A 903 23.58 9.30 31.16
CA TRP A 903 22.61 8.61 30.31
C TRP A 903 22.97 7.14 30.10
N ALA A 904 22.12 6.23 30.56
CA ALA A 904 22.36 4.79 30.51
C ALA A 904 21.74 4.15 29.26
N TYR A 905 22.43 3.17 28.66
CA TYR A 905 22.05 2.50 27.42
C TYR A 905 22.14 0.97 27.60
N GLU A 906 21.13 0.24 27.13
CA GLU A 906 21.13 -1.22 26.98
C GLU A 906 20.61 -1.59 25.59
N GLY A 907 21.33 -2.46 24.87
CA GLY A 907 20.95 -2.85 23.52
C GLY A 907 21.37 -4.26 23.12
N VAL A 908 20.80 -4.70 22.00
CA VAL A 908 21.18 -5.93 21.30
C VAL A 908 22.12 -5.55 20.16
N VAL A 909 23.32 -6.14 20.15
CA VAL A 909 24.15 -6.22 18.94
C VAL A 909 23.59 -7.34 18.07
N LEU A 910 23.23 -7.00 16.84
CA LEU A 910 22.70 -7.94 15.85
C LEU A 910 23.82 -8.87 15.32
N PRO A 911 23.48 -10.04 14.76
CA PRO A 911 24.46 -11.03 14.33
C PRO A 911 25.56 -10.47 13.42
N GLY A 912 26.82 -10.73 13.78
CA GLY A 912 27.97 -10.31 12.98
C GLY A 912 28.36 -8.84 13.17
N ASP A 913 27.92 -8.24 14.28
CA ASP A 913 28.59 -7.10 14.92
C ASP A 913 28.52 -5.74 14.17
N MET A 914 27.75 -5.66 13.07
CA MET A 914 27.62 -4.46 12.23
C MET A 914 26.57 -3.43 12.70
N MET A 915 25.70 -3.81 13.65
CA MET A 915 24.53 -3.01 14.01
C MET A 915 24.06 -3.32 15.43
N MET A 916 23.59 -2.30 16.16
CA MET A 916 22.96 -2.46 17.47
C MET A 916 21.72 -1.58 17.63
N VAL A 917 20.74 -2.09 18.38
CA VAL A 917 19.45 -1.42 18.64
C VAL A 917 19.06 -1.64 20.09
N GLY A 918 18.58 -0.60 20.77
CA GLY A 918 18.38 -0.65 22.22
C GLY A 918 17.50 0.46 22.79
N ARG A 919 17.52 0.58 24.12
CA ARG A 919 16.85 1.62 24.91
C ARG A 919 17.90 2.45 25.66
N TRP A 920 17.77 3.77 25.61
CA TRP A 920 18.47 4.69 26.52
C TRP A 920 17.53 5.07 27.68
N TRP A 921 18.07 5.45 28.84
CA TRP A 921 17.28 5.99 29.95
C TRP A 921 18.06 6.95 30.85
N CYS A 922 17.32 7.81 31.55
CA CYS A 922 17.86 8.67 32.60
C CYS A 922 18.10 7.82 33.88
N PRO A 923 19.35 7.67 34.38
CA PRO A 923 19.67 6.73 35.45
C PRO A 923 18.99 7.04 36.79
N SER A 924 18.71 8.32 37.05
CA SER A 924 18.11 8.84 38.29
C SER A 924 16.63 8.47 38.47
N ASP A 925 15.89 8.20 37.38
CA ASP A 925 14.50 7.69 37.45
C ASP A 925 14.41 6.19 37.82
N GLY A 926 15.55 5.47 37.80
CA GLY A 926 15.62 4.02 38.03
C GLY A 926 15.07 3.17 36.87
N ASP A 927 14.84 1.88 37.14
CA ASP A 927 14.32 0.90 36.17
C ASP A 927 12.80 0.61 36.32
N GLY A 928 12.10 1.45 37.09
CA GLY A 928 10.68 1.33 37.40
C GLY A 928 9.73 1.89 36.33
N ALA A 929 8.44 1.99 36.64
CA ALA A 929 7.42 2.46 35.69
C ALA A 929 7.57 3.95 35.30
N SER A 930 8.25 4.74 36.13
CA SER A 930 8.57 6.17 35.92
C SER A 930 9.83 6.43 35.09
N MET A 931 10.65 5.40 34.85
CA MET A 931 11.88 5.43 34.04
C MET A 931 11.68 6.27 32.76
N TYR A 932 12.37 7.40 32.61
CA TYR A 932 12.36 8.18 31.37
C TYR A 932 13.34 7.54 30.38
N SER A 933 12.85 7.16 29.20
CA SER A 933 13.59 6.28 28.28
C SER A 933 13.01 6.28 26.87
N GLY A 934 13.86 6.27 25.86
CA GLY A 934 13.50 6.13 24.44
C GLY A 934 14.37 5.11 23.70
N PRO A 935 14.13 4.90 22.40
CA PRO A 935 14.91 3.99 21.58
C PRO A 935 16.25 4.61 21.12
N PHE A 936 17.22 3.76 20.80
CA PHE A 936 18.40 4.13 20.01
C PHE A 936 18.75 3.10 18.93
N ILE A 937 19.47 3.56 17.92
CA ILE A 937 20.00 2.78 16.81
C ILE A 937 21.43 3.23 16.50
N LEU A 938 22.35 2.29 16.32
CA LEU A 938 23.73 2.56 15.88
C LEU A 938 24.17 1.48 14.89
N TRP A 939 24.95 1.83 13.88
CA TRP A 939 25.58 0.89 12.95
C TRP A 939 27.04 1.24 12.66
N ASP A 940 27.83 0.21 12.39
CA ASP A 940 29.26 0.32 12.10
C ASP A 940 29.50 0.78 10.66
N VAL A 941 30.31 1.83 10.52
CA VAL A 941 30.75 2.42 9.25
C VAL A 941 32.25 2.22 8.99
N GLU A 942 32.98 1.52 9.86
CA GLU A 942 34.43 1.35 9.73
C GLU A 942 34.85 0.76 8.36
N GLY A 943 35.78 1.41 7.68
CA GLY A 943 36.27 0.94 6.38
C GLY A 943 35.35 1.27 5.20
N ALA A 944 34.39 2.19 5.36
CA ALA A 944 34.16 3.18 4.30
C ALA A 944 35.51 3.82 3.90
N LYS A 945 35.66 4.26 2.65
CA LYS A 945 36.92 4.88 2.20
C LYS A 945 37.03 6.31 2.71
N TYR A 946 37.75 6.49 3.82
CA TYR A 946 38.30 7.79 4.20
C TYR A 946 39.30 8.24 3.13
N GLU A 947 38.95 9.26 2.34
CA GLU A 947 39.95 10.07 1.65
C GLU A 947 40.55 11.07 2.65
N ASP A 948 41.87 11.30 2.55
CA ASP A 948 42.66 12.30 3.27
C ASP A 948 42.60 12.39 4.82
N GLY A 949 41.95 11.43 5.48
CA GLY A 949 42.25 11.08 6.89
C GLY A 949 41.76 12.08 7.96
N LEU A 950 40.75 12.87 7.63
CA LEU A 950 39.96 13.68 8.57
C LEU A 950 38.52 13.14 8.64
N PRO A 951 37.76 13.43 9.72
CA PRO A 951 36.31 13.45 9.64
C PRO A 951 35.85 14.42 8.53
N ARG A 952 34.68 14.16 7.93
CA ARG A 952 33.93 15.20 7.20
C ARG A 952 33.15 16.03 8.20
#